data_AF-A0A933NCS6-F1
#
_entry.id   AF-A0A933NCS6-F1
#
_cell.length_a   1.000
_cell.length_b   1.000
_cell.length_c   1.000
_cell.angle_alpha   90.00
_cell.angle_beta   90.00
_cell.angle_gamma   90.00
#
_symmetry.space_group_name_H-M   'P 1'
#
loop_
_entity.id
_entity.type
_entity.pdbx_description
1 polymer ?
#
loop_
_entity_poly.entity_id
_entity_poly.type
_entity_poly.pdbx_seq_one_letter_code
_entity_poly.pdbx_strand_id
1 'polypeptide(L)'
;MAESATEASKSGSEAGEGGSRTSLAIELGRLRARLGARRAMVIALLPVAAAGVYLNGSAAFLVLFVAVGTSAVAGVSHRLLSSQPVEWVHFGSIISGLLVGMTCTPDTPLSFVAIGALISEIVGKHAFRARGRNLLNPAALGRSAIALLVSLLPSAQRPDVVSSASPLSLSAGGHPRPEWGELLLDRLHPAIGEASVMAVLVSGVIVSSFVVMKREAVLGMLGVVPFVLLAAQPTPEIVGHAQWSLNPLTHVLGSSLLFTAFFFASDPVTTPNTRPGSLVFGFGAGTLAVLGRLYTSIPGPEMFAVLLMNLATPWLDRRFGTAPERRDDAGEQREADEVTPSGETSAEPPTRVRSSELPPELSSLRPFGIRTLPAGAATLELVERSGLRGCGGAYFEVARKWRGALAEPAPRVLVVNGQEGDPESAKDVLLMETAPDLVVGGALIAAAAVGAGDVIIAVTPRSPVGKAQLSQVTRELTRGLDAPRIQVVTGPGEYVGGEESALLEHLEGRRCQPRLRPPFPHEAGLFGRPTVVQNVESVVWVAAILERGCEWFGSPPGKKLVTLSGGVRSPGVYVAHSDMSLQDVVGLAGGVAGQLVAFAIGGPLGGILPPEAAGLRFSRESLGQAGVSMGAGSVRVLVEPMCPFAEVAAVADFVGRQSCGKCAPCRLGAPALAQALKLVQGGESSIEVELLSELSEALRLSSSCGLGLGAPNMLRSLVRHWPDALETHLRRRCSRCG
;
A
#
# COMPACT_ATOMS: atom_id res chain seq x y z
N MET A 1 62.01 16.86 -18.37
CA MET A 1 63.07 16.38 -17.46
C MET A 1 63.46 17.55 -16.59
N ALA A 2 63.23 17.42 -15.26
CA ALA A 2 63.64 18.31 -14.15
C ALA A 2 63.16 19.78 -14.24
N GLU A 3 62.70 20.47 -13.20
CA GLU A 3 62.97 20.43 -11.76
C GLU A 3 61.72 20.89 -10.98
N SER A 4 61.47 20.28 -9.82
CA SER A 4 61.32 20.98 -8.53
C SER A 4 60.80 19.99 -7.49
N ALA A 5 61.74 19.45 -6.73
CA ALA A 5 61.50 18.80 -5.45
C ALA A 5 61.96 19.77 -4.38
N THR A 6 61.08 20.20 -3.48
CA THR A 6 61.27 20.32 -2.02
C THR A 6 60.19 21.22 -1.43
N GLU A 7 59.20 20.62 -0.77
CA GLU A 7 58.67 21.14 0.49
C GLU A 7 57.89 20.03 1.20
N ALA A 8 58.58 19.38 2.14
CA ALA A 8 58.01 18.44 3.08
C ALA A 8 58.19 18.98 4.50
N SER A 9 57.17 18.70 5.32
CA SER A 9 57.12 18.81 6.78
C SER A 9 56.53 20.11 7.36
N LYS A 10 55.21 20.07 7.60
CA LYS A 10 54.56 20.37 8.90
C LYS A 10 53.04 20.31 8.75
N SER A 11 52.45 19.19 9.16
CA SER A 11 51.11 19.16 9.78
C SER A 11 50.87 17.74 10.31
N GLY A 12 51.42 17.49 11.48
CA GLY A 12 51.04 16.36 12.31
C GLY A 12 49.81 16.71 13.15
N SER A 13 48.93 15.72 13.23
CA SER A 13 47.99 15.42 14.32
C SER A 13 46.90 16.44 14.67
N GLU A 14 45.76 16.35 13.97
CA GLU A 14 44.43 16.38 14.60
C GLU A 14 43.56 15.28 13.97
N ALA A 15 43.91 14.03 14.26
CA ALA A 15 43.09 12.86 13.99
C ALA A 15 42.87 12.14 15.32
N GLY A 16 41.68 12.29 15.89
CA GLY A 16 41.29 11.57 17.09
C GLY A 16 39.97 12.08 17.63
N GLU A 17 38.87 11.47 17.16
CA GLU A 17 37.60 11.20 17.88
C GLU A 17 36.34 11.26 17.00
N GLY A 18 36.39 11.86 15.80
CA GLY A 18 35.23 11.98 14.91
C GLY A 18 34.92 10.78 13.99
N GLY A 19 35.86 9.85 13.78
CA GLY A 19 35.78 8.81 12.72
C GLY A 19 35.08 7.49 13.09
N SER A 20 34.85 7.22 14.37
CA SER A 20 34.33 5.92 14.83
C SER A 20 32.80 5.82 14.73
N ARG A 21 32.07 6.91 15.00
CA ARG A 21 30.59 6.90 15.01
C ARG A 21 29.96 6.82 13.62
N THR A 22 30.64 7.37 12.61
CA THR A 22 30.21 7.35 11.19
C THR A 22 30.43 5.99 10.55
N SER A 23 31.50 5.26 10.91
CA SER A 23 31.78 3.91 10.39
C SER A 23 30.72 2.88 10.83
N LEU A 24 30.40 2.84 12.12
CA LEU A 24 29.43 1.89 12.68
C LEU A 24 28.01 2.11 12.14
N ALA A 25 27.58 3.37 11.99
CA ALA A 25 26.26 3.70 11.44
C ALA A 25 26.12 3.28 9.97
N ILE A 26 27.20 3.40 9.18
CA ILE A 26 27.26 2.98 7.78
C ILE A 26 27.29 1.44 7.68
N GLU A 27 28.06 0.75 8.52
CA GLU A 27 28.06 -0.72 8.58
C GLU A 27 26.71 -1.29 9.02
N LEU A 28 26.08 -0.72 10.06
CA LEU A 28 24.74 -1.09 10.50
C LEU A 28 23.70 -0.81 9.41
N GLY A 29 23.86 0.27 8.64
CA GLY A 29 23.04 0.57 7.47
C GLY A 29 23.15 -0.49 6.36
N ARG A 30 24.37 -0.96 6.06
CA ARG A 30 24.64 -2.03 5.09
C ARG A 30 24.14 -3.40 5.58
N LEU A 31 24.30 -3.69 6.87
CA LEU A 31 23.81 -4.93 7.48
C LEU A 31 22.27 -4.96 7.49
N ARG A 32 21.63 -3.81 7.74
CA ARG A 32 20.17 -3.63 7.68
C ARG A 32 19.61 -3.83 6.28
N ALA A 33 20.30 -3.35 5.26
CA ALA A 33 19.94 -3.59 3.85
C ALA A 33 20.02 -5.08 3.49
N ARG A 34 21.00 -5.81 4.03
CA ARG A 34 21.25 -7.24 3.73
C ARG A 34 20.34 -8.25 4.42
N LEU A 35 19.83 -7.92 5.61
CA LEU A 35 19.09 -8.88 6.43
C LEU A 35 17.58 -8.80 6.19
N GLY A 36 17.04 -7.66 5.74
CA GLY A 36 15.59 -7.46 5.63
C GLY A 36 14.89 -7.40 7.01
N ALA A 37 13.79 -6.65 7.09
CA ALA A 37 13.11 -6.33 8.35
C ALA A 37 12.69 -7.57 9.18
N ARG A 38 12.19 -8.61 8.50
CA ARG A 38 11.71 -9.83 9.16
C ARG A 38 12.84 -10.70 9.67
N ARG A 39 13.96 -10.82 8.95
CA ARG A 39 15.11 -11.61 9.46
C ARG A 39 15.80 -10.86 10.59
N ALA A 40 15.89 -9.54 10.52
CA ALA A 40 16.38 -8.72 11.63
C ALA A 40 15.56 -8.92 12.91
N MET A 41 14.22 -9.00 12.79
CA MET A 41 13.36 -9.32 13.94
C MET A 41 13.63 -10.73 14.49
N VAL A 42 13.76 -11.74 13.64
CA VAL A 42 14.12 -13.10 14.09
C VAL A 42 15.47 -13.10 14.82
N ILE A 43 16.49 -12.45 14.24
CA ILE A 43 17.82 -12.31 14.86
C ILE A 43 17.72 -11.63 16.22
N ALA A 44 16.86 -10.62 16.36
CA ALA A 44 16.68 -9.96 17.63
C ALA A 44 15.95 -10.82 18.68
N LEU A 45 15.12 -11.78 18.27
CA LEU A 45 14.48 -12.70 19.21
C LEU A 45 15.42 -13.83 19.66
N LEU A 46 16.49 -14.12 18.90
CA LEU A 46 17.42 -15.21 19.20
C LEU A 46 18.14 -15.07 20.55
N PRO A 47 18.72 -13.93 20.95
CA PRO A 47 19.36 -13.81 22.27
C PRO A 47 18.41 -14.14 23.41
N VAL A 48 17.16 -13.67 23.33
CA VAL A 48 16.14 -13.94 24.35
C VAL A 48 15.76 -15.42 24.36
N ALA A 49 15.46 -16.00 23.19
CA ALA A 49 15.10 -17.41 23.08
C ALA A 49 16.23 -18.33 23.55
N ALA A 50 17.49 -18.02 23.18
CA ALA A 50 18.66 -18.79 23.56
C ALA A 50 18.92 -18.70 25.07
N ALA A 51 18.83 -17.51 25.67
CA ALA A 51 18.92 -17.33 27.12
C ALA A 51 17.81 -18.12 27.84
N GLY A 52 16.57 -18.05 27.34
CA GLY A 52 15.44 -18.80 27.86
C GLY A 52 15.69 -20.31 27.86
N VAL A 53 16.18 -20.88 26.75
CA VAL A 53 16.53 -22.30 26.65
C VAL A 53 17.72 -22.67 27.54
N TYR A 54 18.75 -21.83 27.59
CA TYR A 54 19.93 -22.07 28.41
C TYR A 54 19.58 -22.16 29.90
N LEU A 55 18.71 -21.26 30.37
CA LEU A 55 18.32 -21.18 31.79
C LEU A 55 17.26 -22.21 32.19
N ASN A 56 16.34 -22.56 31.28
CA ASN A 56 15.20 -23.43 31.57
C ASN A 56 15.33 -24.85 31.00
N GLY A 57 16.42 -25.15 30.29
CA GLY A 57 16.72 -26.47 29.75
C GLY A 57 15.83 -26.92 28.59
N SER A 58 15.73 -28.24 28.42
CA SER A 58 15.09 -28.88 27.25
C SER A 58 13.58 -28.66 27.16
N ALA A 59 12.90 -28.44 28.29
CA ALA A 59 11.47 -28.16 28.32
C ALA A 59 11.13 -26.84 27.60
N ALA A 60 11.93 -25.78 27.83
CA ALA A 60 11.77 -24.51 27.13
C ALA A 60 12.02 -24.62 25.62
N PHE A 61 13.01 -25.43 25.22
CA PHE A 61 13.24 -25.71 23.80
C PHE A 61 12.02 -26.37 23.16
N LEU A 62 11.41 -27.35 23.85
CA LEU A 62 10.24 -28.06 23.34
C LEU A 62 9.03 -27.13 23.17
N VAL A 63 8.79 -26.22 24.13
CA VAL A 63 7.75 -25.19 24.04
C VAL A 63 7.97 -24.28 22.82
N LEU A 64 9.18 -23.75 22.64
CA LEU A 64 9.51 -22.91 21.48
C LEU A 64 9.37 -23.68 20.16
N PHE A 65 9.83 -24.93 20.12
CA PHE A 65 9.75 -25.78 18.95
C PHE A 65 8.29 -26.05 18.53
N VAL A 66 7.43 -26.40 19.49
CA VAL A 66 6.00 -26.62 19.23
C VAL A 66 5.31 -25.34 18.76
N ALA A 67 5.60 -24.19 19.39
CA ALA A 67 5.01 -22.91 18.99
C ALA A 67 5.40 -22.52 17.56
N VAL A 68 6.71 -22.56 17.24
CA VAL A 68 7.23 -22.23 15.91
C VAL A 68 6.75 -23.22 14.85
N GLY A 69 6.81 -24.52 15.14
CA GLY A 69 6.33 -25.56 14.23
C GLY A 69 4.84 -25.41 13.92
N THR A 70 4.02 -25.18 14.94
CA THR A 70 2.56 -24.99 14.75
C THR A 70 2.27 -23.74 13.93
N SER A 71 2.90 -22.61 14.23
CA SER A 71 2.70 -21.38 13.44
C SER A 71 3.19 -21.52 12.00
N ALA A 72 4.31 -22.21 11.76
CA ALA A 72 4.82 -22.47 10.41
C ALA A 72 3.86 -23.35 9.60
N VAL A 73 3.40 -24.46 10.18
CA VAL A 73 2.42 -25.36 9.53
C VAL A 73 1.12 -24.63 9.25
N ALA A 74 0.61 -23.84 10.20
CA ALA A 74 -0.61 -23.06 10.00
C ALA A 74 -0.46 -22.02 8.86
N GLY A 75 0.67 -21.33 8.80
CA GLY A 75 0.97 -20.35 7.74
C GLY A 75 1.09 -20.99 6.35
N VAL A 76 1.77 -22.14 6.24
CA VAL A 76 1.86 -22.91 4.99
C VAL A 76 0.49 -23.44 4.57
N SER A 77 -0.27 -24.01 5.51
CA SER A 77 -1.61 -24.55 5.24
C SER A 77 -2.57 -23.47 4.73
N HIS A 78 -2.55 -22.28 5.33
CA HIS A 78 -3.35 -21.15 4.86
C HIS A 78 -3.01 -20.76 3.42
N ARG A 79 -1.73 -20.71 3.04
CA ARG A 79 -1.31 -20.35 1.68
C ARG A 79 -1.71 -21.40 0.66
N LEU A 80 -1.57 -22.68 0.99
CA LEU A 80 -2.06 -23.80 0.18
C LEU A 80 -3.56 -23.68 -0.08
N LEU A 81 -4.35 -23.42 0.96
CA LEU A 81 -5.80 -23.23 0.85
C LEU A 81 -6.20 -21.94 0.11
N SER A 82 -5.31 -20.93 0.06
CA SER A 82 -5.56 -19.64 -0.59
C SER A 82 -4.97 -19.53 -2.00
N SER A 83 -4.47 -20.64 -2.59
CA SER A 83 -3.81 -20.67 -3.91
C SER A 83 -2.66 -19.66 -4.06
N GLN A 84 -1.94 -19.37 -2.98
CA GLN A 84 -0.76 -18.49 -2.99
C GLN A 84 0.53 -19.30 -3.17
N PRO A 85 1.60 -18.72 -3.75
CA PRO A 85 2.90 -19.39 -3.84
C PRO A 85 3.41 -19.75 -2.44
N VAL A 86 3.84 -21.00 -2.30
CA VAL A 86 4.30 -21.58 -1.04
C VAL A 86 5.80 -21.35 -0.90
N GLU A 87 6.17 -20.54 0.10
CA GLU A 87 7.55 -20.45 0.56
C GLU A 87 7.71 -21.40 1.75
N TRP A 88 8.75 -22.24 1.72
CA TRP A 88 9.03 -23.20 2.78
C TRP A 88 9.46 -22.54 4.10
N VAL A 89 9.96 -21.30 4.06
CA VAL A 89 10.38 -20.53 5.24
C VAL A 89 9.63 -19.20 5.28
N HIS A 90 8.57 -19.13 6.09
CA HIS A 90 7.83 -17.89 6.29
C HIS A 90 8.24 -17.20 7.61
N PHE A 91 9.17 -16.25 7.52
CA PHE A 91 9.69 -15.53 8.69
C PHE A 91 8.60 -14.88 9.57
N GLY A 92 7.48 -14.44 8.99
CA GLY A 92 6.37 -13.90 9.75
C GLY A 92 5.76 -14.94 10.73
N SER A 93 5.56 -16.17 10.27
CA SER A 93 5.03 -17.27 11.09
C SER A 93 6.04 -17.71 12.15
N ILE A 94 7.33 -17.70 11.82
CA ILE A 94 8.41 -17.97 12.77
C ILE A 94 8.43 -16.93 13.89
N ILE A 95 8.34 -15.64 13.56
CA ILE A 95 8.31 -14.55 14.56
C ILE A 95 7.13 -14.73 15.53
N SER A 96 5.93 -15.02 15.01
CA SER A 96 4.77 -15.21 15.90
C SER A 96 4.88 -16.46 16.75
N GLY A 97 5.39 -17.57 16.21
CA GLY A 97 5.64 -18.78 16.99
C GLY A 97 6.68 -18.54 18.09
N LEU A 98 7.77 -17.84 17.77
CA LEU A 98 8.79 -17.46 18.76
C LEU A 98 8.20 -16.57 19.85
N LEU A 99 7.45 -15.52 19.50
CA LEU A 99 6.83 -14.61 20.46
C LEU A 99 5.81 -15.31 21.35
N VAL A 100 4.95 -16.17 20.79
CA VAL A 100 3.99 -16.96 21.59
C VAL A 100 4.73 -17.91 22.53
N GLY A 101 5.70 -18.67 22.03
CA GLY A 101 6.47 -19.60 22.85
C GLY A 101 7.25 -18.89 23.97
N MET A 102 7.81 -17.71 23.70
CA MET A 102 8.51 -16.90 24.70
C MET A 102 7.59 -16.35 25.80
N THR A 103 6.29 -16.23 25.55
CA THR A 103 5.33 -15.83 26.60
C THR A 103 4.89 -16.97 27.53
N CYS A 104 5.36 -18.19 27.27
CA CYS A 104 5.02 -19.41 28.01
C CYS A 104 6.12 -19.76 29.02
N THR A 105 5.75 -20.52 30.06
CA THR A 105 6.69 -21.17 30.98
C THR A 105 7.07 -22.56 30.47
N PRO A 106 8.19 -23.16 30.93
CA PRO A 106 8.61 -24.50 30.50
C PRO A 106 7.58 -25.60 30.80
N ASP A 107 6.75 -25.40 31.83
CA ASP A 107 5.72 -26.35 32.28
C ASP A 107 4.37 -26.17 31.54
N THR A 108 4.31 -25.26 30.56
CA THR A 108 3.09 -25.05 29.76
C THR A 108 2.77 -26.32 28.97
N PRO A 109 1.55 -26.89 29.08
CA PRO A 109 1.15 -28.03 28.29
C PRO A 109 1.32 -27.75 26.79
N LEU A 110 2.07 -28.60 26.09
CA LEU A 110 2.41 -28.39 24.67
C LEU A 110 1.16 -28.28 23.78
N SER A 111 0.06 -28.95 24.15
CA SER A 111 -1.23 -28.82 23.48
C SER A 111 -1.79 -27.40 23.58
N PHE A 112 -1.63 -26.73 24.71
CA PHE A 112 -2.08 -25.35 24.90
C PHE A 112 -1.18 -24.39 24.11
N VAL A 113 0.13 -24.63 24.10
CA VAL A 113 1.09 -23.89 23.26
C VAL A 113 0.69 -23.98 21.78
N ALA A 114 0.39 -25.18 21.30
CA ALA A 114 -0.05 -25.39 19.92
C ALA A 114 -1.36 -24.65 19.61
N ILE A 115 -2.37 -24.73 20.49
CA ILE A 115 -3.64 -24.01 20.30
C ILE A 115 -3.41 -22.50 20.30
N GLY A 116 -2.60 -21.97 21.22
CA GLY A 116 -2.25 -20.54 21.26
C GLY A 116 -1.53 -20.07 20.00
N ALA A 117 -0.55 -20.84 19.52
CA ALA A 117 0.17 -20.55 18.29
C ALA A 117 -0.73 -20.60 17.05
N LEU A 118 -1.69 -21.54 17.02
CA LEU A 118 -2.70 -21.66 15.96
C LEU A 118 -3.65 -20.46 15.95
N ILE A 119 -4.15 -20.05 17.12
CA ILE A 119 -5.05 -18.88 17.25
C ILE A 119 -4.30 -17.59 16.87
N SER A 120 -3.06 -17.43 17.31
CA SER A 120 -2.19 -16.33 16.89
C SER A 120 -2.08 -16.25 15.36
N GLU A 121 -1.84 -17.37 14.68
CA GLU A 121 -1.69 -17.38 13.22
C GLU A 121 -3.04 -17.19 12.50
N ILE A 122 -4.04 -18.03 12.77
CA ILE A 122 -5.32 -18.02 12.05
C ILE A 122 -6.13 -16.77 12.36
N VAL A 123 -6.33 -16.47 13.63
CA VAL A 123 -7.17 -15.35 14.04
C VAL A 123 -6.37 -14.06 14.04
N GLY A 124 -5.23 -14.06 14.75
CA GLY A 124 -4.41 -12.88 14.95
C GLY A 124 -3.84 -12.30 13.66
N LYS A 125 -3.37 -13.15 12.73
CA LYS A 125 -2.87 -12.69 11.44
C LYS A 125 -3.89 -12.80 10.32
N HIS A 126 -4.44 -13.97 10.05
CA HIS A 126 -5.16 -14.19 8.79
C HIS A 126 -6.56 -13.57 8.77
N ALA A 127 -7.36 -13.79 9.81
CA ALA A 127 -8.75 -13.32 9.87
C ALA A 127 -8.89 -11.78 9.92
N PHE A 128 -7.94 -11.10 10.58
CA PHE A 128 -7.92 -9.64 10.68
C PHE A 128 -7.27 -8.97 9.46
N ARG A 129 -6.24 -9.60 8.87
CA ARG A 129 -5.64 -9.12 7.61
C ARG A 129 -6.59 -9.22 6.43
N ALA A 130 -7.42 -10.26 6.35
CA ALA A 130 -8.46 -10.40 5.32
C ALA A 130 -9.52 -9.28 5.37
N ARG A 131 -9.74 -8.67 6.54
CA ARG A 131 -10.67 -7.53 6.73
C ARG A 131 -9.98 -6.17 6.62
N GLY A 132 -8.70 -6.12 6.24
CA GLY A 132 -7.94 -4.88 6.09
C GLY A 132 -7.69 -4.12 7.40
N ARG A 133 -7.85 -4.77 8.56
CA ARG A 133 -7.67 -4.16 9.88
C ARG A 133 -6.93 -5.12 10.80
N ASN A 134 -5.63 -4.91 11.02
CA ASN A 134 -4.88 -5.67 12.01
C ASN A 134 -5.14 -5.10 13.40
N LEU A 135 -6.22 -5.55 14.03
CA LEU A 135 -6.74 -4.96 15.27
C LEU A 135 -6.09 -5.47 16.54
N LEU A 136 -5.45 -6.64 16.53
CA LEU A 136 -4.95 -7.31 17.73
C LEU A 136 -3.56 -7.87 17.46
N ASN A 137 -2.61 -7.63 18.36
CA ASN A 137 -1.29 -8.24 18.29
C ASN A 137 -1.44 -9.77 18.29
N PRO A 138 -0.96 -10.50 17.25
CA PRO A 138 -1.18 -11.94 17.12
C PRO A 138 -0.63 -12.75 18.28
N ALA A 139 0.59 -12.41 18.74
CA ALA A 139 1.24 -13.14 19.80
C ALA A 139 0.58 -12.89 21.17
N ALA A 140 0.16 -11.65 21.45
CA ALA A 140 -0.61 -11.35 22.66
C ALA A 140 -1.98 -12.06 22.66
N LEU A 141 -2.62 -12.18 21.49
CA LEU A 141 -3.85 -12.96 21.33
C LEU A 141 -3.61 -14.46 21.61
N GLY A 142 -2.53 -15.02 21.06
CA GLY A 142 -2.12 -16.41 21.32
C GLY A 142 -1.90 -16.65 22.81
N ARG A 143 -1.20 -15.75 23.49
CA ARG A 143 -0.98 -15.83 24.95
C ARG A 143 -2.29 -15.75 25.74
N SER A 144 -3.21 -14.88 25.33
CA SER A 144 -4.52 -14.75 25.98
C SER A 144 -5.35 -16.02 25.83
N ALA A 145 -5.28 -16.68 24.67
CA ALA A 145 -5.92 -17.98 24.48
C ALA A 145 -5.34 -19.05 25.42
N ILE A 146 -4.01 -19.09 25.59
CA ILE A 146 -3.35 -20.00 26.53
C ILE A 146 -3.82 -19.72 27.97
N ALA A 147 -3.85 -18.43 28.38
CA ALA A 147 -4.30 -18.03 29.71
C ALA A 147 -5.77 -18.43 29.97
N LEU A 148 -6.64 -18.29 28.96
CA LEU A 148 -8.03 -18.74 29.03
C LEU A 148 -8.11 -20.26 29.21
N LEU A 149 -7.37 -21.03 28.42
CA LEU A 149 -7.34 -22.50 28.52
C LEU A 149 -6.88 -22.98 29.89
N VAL A 150 -5.86 -22.35 30.47
CA VAL A 150 -5.40 -22.66 31.83
C VAL A 150 -6.45 -22.32 32.88
N SER A 151 -7.18 -21.21 32.70
CA SER A 151 -8.23 -20.80 33.63
C SER A 151 -9.39 -21.79 33.70
N LEU A 152 -9.61 -22.57 32.63
CA LEU A 152 -10.61 -23.64 32.57
C LEU A 152 -10.20 -24.91 33.34
N LEU A 153 -8.93 -25.05 33.76
CA LEU A 153 -8.48 -26.18 34.56
C LEU A 153 -8.89 -26.02 36.04
N PRO A 154 -9.18 -27.14 36.75
CA PRO A 154 -9.38 -27.13 38.19
C PRO A 154 -8.16 -26.52 38.91
N SER A 155 -8.36 -25.75 39.97
CA SER A 155 -7.29 -25.02 40.67
C SER A 155 -6.09 -25.89 41.07
N ALA A 156 -6.33 -27.13 41.49
CA ALA A 156 -5.29 -28.11 41.86
C ALA A 156 -4.45 -28.65 40.68
N GLN A 157 -4.91 -28.46 39.44
CA GLN A 157 -4.28 -28.94 38.20
C GLN A 157 -3.81 -27.79 37.30
N ARG A 158 -3.99 -26.54 37.73
CA ARG A 158 -3.44 -25.39 37.01
C ARG A 158 -1.93 -25.48 37.13
N PRO A 159 -1.20 -25.77 36.04
CA PRO A 159 0.24 -25.74 36.11
C PRO A 159 0.65 -24.28 36.31
N ASP A 160 1.88 -24.03 36.74
CA ASP A 160 2.43 -22.67 36.87
C ASP A 160 2.75 -22.08 35.47
N VAL A 161 1.75 -22.11 34.60
CA VAL A 161 1.76 -21.79 33.17
C VAL A 161 1.64 -20.29 32.94
N VAL A 162 1.08 -19.60 33.93
CA VAL A 162 0.72 -18.19 33.83
C VAL A 162 1.36 -17.39 34.96
N SER A 163 1.88 -18.02 36.03
CA SER A 163 2.03 -17.38 37.33
C SER A 163 3.36 -17.59 38.06
N SER A 164 4.52 -17.82 37.43
CA SER A 164 5.73 -17.64 38.23
C SER A 164 5.76 -16.17 38.60
N ALA A 165 5.54 -15.95 39.89
CA ALA A 165 5.20 -14.66 40.39
C ALA A 165 6.37 -13.75 40.05
N SER A 166 6.09 -12.64 39.36
CA SER A 166 7.12 -11.64 39.14
C SER A 166 7.74 -11.32 40.51
N PRO A 167 9.03 -10.96 40.59
CA PRO A 167 9.65 -10.54 41.84
C PRO A 167 8.78 -9.57 42.67
N LEU A 168 7.98 -8.74 42.00
CA LEU A 168 6.95 -7.87 42.57
C LEU A 168 5.75 -8.62 43.17
N SER A 169 5.24 -9.65 42.49
CA SER A 169 4.16 -10.52 42.96
C SER A 169 4.62 -11.43 44.12
N LEU A 170 5.87 -11.94 44.08
CA LEU A 170 6.48 -12.70 45.19
C LEU A 170 6.71 -11.83 46.43
N SER A 171 7.19 -10.59 46.23
CA SER A 171 7.37 -9.62 47.31
C SER A 171 6.05 -9.21 47.95
N ALA A 172 4.94 -9.18 47.21
CA ALA A 172 3.60 -8.95 47.76
C ALA A 172 3.11 -10.11 48.64
N GLY A 173 3.61 -11.33 48.40
CA GLY A 173 3.31 -12.54 49.19
C GLY A 173 4.23 -12.79 50.39
N GLY A 174 5.15 -11.87 50.72
CA GLY A 174 6.02 -11.99 51.90
C GLY A 174 7.34 -12.77 51.71
N HIS A 175 7.73 -13.07 50.46
CA HIS A 175 9.02 -13.71 50.14
C HIS A 175 10.21 -12.71 50.25
N PRO A 176 11.44 -13.21 50.51
CA PRO A 176 12.63 -12.36 50.62
C PRO A 176 12.89 -11.55 49.35
N ARG A 177 13.44 -10.34 49.53
CA ARG A 177 13.68 -9.37 48.45
C ARG A 177 14.78 -9.91 47.52
N PRO A 178 14.58 -9.91 46.18
CA PRO A 178 15.64 -10.24 45.24
C PRO A 178 16.74 -9.18 45.26
N GLU A 179 17.99 -9.62 45.10
CA GLU A 179 19.10 -8.69 44.89
C GLU A 179 19.06 -8.07 43.48
N TRP A 180 19.63 -6.87 43.30
CA TRP A 180 19.69 -6.21 41.97
C TRP A 180 20.44 -7.04 40.92
N GLY A 181 21.42 -7.85 41.34
CA GLY A 181 22.11 -8.79 40.46
C GLY A 181 21.20 -9.92 39.98
N GLU A 182 20.30 -10.39 40.83
CA GLU A 182 19.30 -11.40 40.49
C GLU A 182 18.29 -10.83 39.49
N LEU A 183 17.81 -9.60 39.67
CA LEU A 183 16.93 -8.95 38.69
C LEU A 183 17.51 -8.82 37.26
N LEU A 184 18.83 -8.71 37.10
CA LEU A 184 19.46 -8.50 35.79
C LEU A 184 19.91 -9.80 35.11
N LEU A 185 20.37 -10.79 35.88
CA LEU A 185 20.99 -12.04 35.39
C LEU A 185 20.07 -13.27 35.58
N ASP A 186 18.77 -13.03 35.57
CA ASP A 186 17.74 -13.62 36.43
C ASP A 186 17.52 -15.15 36.51
N ARG A 187 17.08 -15.57 37.72
CA ARG A 187 16.65 -16.92 38.16
C ARG A 187 15.19 -16.95 38.67
N LEU A 188 14.45 -15.83 38.61
CA LEU A 188 13.13 -15.65 39.21
C LEU A 188 12.00 -15.45 38.19
N HIS A 189 12.30 -15.42 36.88
CA HIS A 189 11.30 -15.15 35.84
C HIS A 189 10.65 -16.43 35.27
N PRO A 190 9.30 -16.48 35.21
CA PRO A 190 8.49 -17.61 34.70
C PRO A 190 8.76 -18.01 33.26
N ALA A 191 8.80 -16.98 32.41
CA ALA A 191 8.53 -17.11 31.01
C ALA A 191 9.84 -17.15 30.24
N ILE A 192 9.88 -17.98 29.19
CA ILE A 192 11.09 -18.20 28.40
C ILE A 192 11.65 -16.88 27.84
N GLY A 193 10.77 -15.94 27.49
CA GLY A 193 11.09 -14.60 26.97
C GLY A 193 11.58 -13.59 28.01
N GLU A 194 11.39 -13.89 29.29
CA GLU A 194 11.67 -13.00 30.41
C GLU A 194 12.85 -13.48 31.24
N ALA A 195 13.35 -14.69 30.96
CA ALA A 195 14.44 -15.34 31.70
C ALA A 195 15.74 -14.52 31.79
N SER A 196 15.95 -13.53 30.92
CA SER A 196 17.13 -12.65 31.02
C SER A 196 16.81 -11.22 30.59
N VAL A 197 16.76 -10.30 31.55
CA VAL A 197 16.62 -8.86 31.30
C VAL A 197 17.77 -8.35 30.44
N MET A 198 18.99 -8.84 30.66
CA MET A 198 20.14 -8.51 29.81
C MET A 198 19.94 -8.95 28.36
N ALA A 199 19.40 -10.15 28.12
CA ALA A 199 19.08 -10.59 26.76
C ALA A 199 17.99 -9.71 26.12
N VAL A 200 16.95 -9.34 26.87
CA VAL A 200 15.90 -8.43 26.39
C VAL A 200 16.44 -7.04 26.06
N LEU A 201 17.36 -6.50 26.88
CA LEU A 201 18.02 -5.21 26.61
C LEU A 201 18.92 -5.26 25.38
N VAL A 202 19.75 -6.30 25.25
CA VAL A 202 20.59 -6.53 24.07
C VAL A 202 19.71 -6.63 22.82
N SER A 203 18.66 -7.43 22.88
CA SER A 203 17.69 -7.53 21.80
C SER A 203 16.96 -6.22 21.52
N GLY A 204 16.63 -5.44 22.56
CA GLY A 204 16.05 -4.11 22.44
C GLY A 204 16.98 -3.15 21.69
N VAL A 205 18.29 -3.19 21.96
CA VAL A 205 19.32 -2.43 21.22
C VAL A 205 19.42 -2.92 19.77
N ILE A 206 19.43 -4.23 19.54
CA ILE A 206 19.42 -4.85 18.21
C ILE A 206 18.20 -4.35 17.42
N VAL A 207 16.96 -4.56 17.87
CA VAL A 207 15.76 -4.11 17.14
C VAL A 207 15.75 -2.59 16.95
N SER A 208 16.21 -1.82 17.95
CA SER A 208 16.29 -0.36 17.86
C SER A 208 17.27 0.13 16.79
N SER A 209 18.31 -0.67 16.52
CA SER A 209 19.37 -0.40 15.53
C SER A 209 18.96 -0.81 14.11
N PHE A 210 18.09 -1.81 13.95
CA PHE A 210 17.59 -2.27 12.64
C PHE A 210 16.34 -1.52 12.13
N VAL A 211 15.80 -0.58 12.93
CA VAL A 211 14.71 0.37 12.62
C VAL A 211 13.54 -0.25 11.85
N VAL A 212 12.62 -0.87 12.60
CA VAL A 212 11.18 -1.07 12.31
C VAL A 212 10.40 -1.06 13.64
N MET A 213 10.75 -0.15 14.56
CA MET A 213 10.17 -0.11 15.91
C MET A 213 9.55 1.26 16.18
N LYS A 214 8.32 1.28 16.72
CA LYS A 214 7.67 2.49 17.21
C LYS A 214 8.28 2.91 18.55
N ARG A 215 9.40 3.65 18.51
CA ARG A 215 10.13 4.10 19.71
C ARG A 215 9.23 4.88 20.66
N GLU A 216 8.28 5.63 20.13
CA GLU A 216 7.31 6.42 20.90
C GLU A 216 6.40 5.54 21.77
N ALA A 217 5.99 4.37 21.29
CA ALA A 217 5.18 3.44 22.07
C ALA A 217 5.99 2.81 23.20
N VAL A 218 7.25 2.44 22.94
CA VAL A 218 8.19 1.94 23.97
C VAL A 218 8.46 2.99 25.04
N LEU A 219 8.78 4.22 24.61
CA LEU A 219 9.03 5.35 25.50
C LEU A 219 7.79 5.70 26.32
N GLY A 220 6.59 5.69 25.72
CA GLY A 220 5.34 5.91 26.42
C GLY A 220 5.06 4.83 27.47
N MET A 221 5.28 3.56 27.13
CA MET A 221 5.00 2.42 28.01
C MET A 221 5.96 2.32 29.20
N LEU A 222 7.25 2.58 28.99
CA LEU A 222 8.25 2.54 30.06
C LEU A 222 8.30 3.87 30.85
N GLY A 223 8.11 5.00 30.17
CA GLY A 223 8.21 6.33 30.77
C GLY A 223 7.04 6.71 31.68
N VAL A 224 5.88 6.07 31.53
CA VAL A 224 4.69 6.35 32.36
C VAL A 224 4.78 5.77 33.78
N VAL A 225 5.65 4.78 33.99
CA VAL A 225 5.74 4.00 35.23
C VAL A 225 5.92 4.88 36.49
N PRO A 226 6.87 5.84 36.55
CA PRO A 226 7.04 6.66 37.75
C PRO A 226 5.79 7.51 38.06
N PHE A 227 5.12 8.01 37.04
CA PHE A 227 3.94 8.87 37.21
C PHE A 227 2.74 8.11 37.76
N VAL A 228 2.53 6.87 37.29
CA VAL A 228 1.44 6.02 37.77
C VAL A 228 1.67 5.60 39.21
N LEU A 229 2.90 5.25 39.58
CA LEU A 229 3.24 4.90 40.97
C LEU A 229 3.01 6.07 41.94
N LEU A 230 3.35 7.29 41.53
CA LEU A 230 3.08 8.50 42.33
C LEU A 230 1.57 8.79 42.43
N ALA A 231 0.82 8.60 41.35
CA ALA A 231 -0.61 8.88 41.31
C ALA A 231 -1.47 7.83 42.03
N ALA A 232 -1.04 6.56 42.03
CA ALA A 232 -1.83 5.44 42.53
C ALA A 232 -1.97 5.39 44.07
N GLN A 233 -1.24 6.23 44.82
CA GLN A 233 -1.31 6.37 46.30
C GLN A 233 -1.64 5.04 47.01
N PRO A 234 -0.74 4.03 46.96
CA PRO A 234 -1.07 2.69 47.41
C PRO A 234 -1.53 2.71 48.87
N THR A 235 -2.59 1.96 49.16
CA THR A 235 -3.21 1.93 50.49
C THR A 235 -2.23 1.39 51.54
N PRO A 236 -2.40 1.70 52.84
CA PRO A 236 -1.55 1.18 53.92
C PRO A 236 -1.39 -0.35 53.92
N GLU A 237 -2.39 -1.09 53.43
CA GLU A 237 -2.34 -2.55 53.24
C GLU A 237 -1.40 -2.98 52.10
N ILE A 238 -1.26 -2.17 51.05
CA ILE A 238 -0.28 -2.36 49.95
C ILE A 238 1.11 -1.85 50.36
N VAL A 239 1.17 -0.79 51.18
CA VAL A 239 2.41 -0.14 51.66
C VAL A 239 3.06 -0.91 52.81
N GLY A 240 2.29 -1.70 53.57
CA GLY A 240 2.75 -2.44 54.75
C GLY A 240 3.87 -3.44 54.50
N HIS A 241 4.11 -3.84 53.24
CA HIS A 241 5.13 -4.84 52.89
C HIS A 241 6.14 -4.46 51.79
N ALA A 242 6.11 -3.28 51.15
CA ALA A 242 7.12 -3.01 50.11
C ALA A 242 7.38 -1.51 49.78
N GLN A 243 8.46 -0.95 50.34
CA GLN A 243 9.15 0.20 49.72
C GLN A 243 9.72 -0.15 48.32
N TRP A 244 9.85 -1.44 48.02
CA TRP A 244 10.43 -1.96 46.77
C TRP A 244 9.44 -1.99 45.60
N SER A 245 8.13 -2.13 45.88
CA SER A 245 7.05 -2.06 44.86
C SER A 245 6.75 -0.62 44.42
N LEU A 246 7.29 0.36 45.13
CA LEU A 246 7.19 1.79 44.82
C LEU A 246 8.35 2.30 43.96
N ASN A 247 9.38 1.50 43.73
CA ASN A 247 10.52 1.89 42.89
C ASN A 247 10.16 1.70 41.41
N PRO A 248 10.23 2.75 40.56
CA PRO A 248 9.91 2.61 39.14
C PRO A 248 10.81 1.60 38.41
N LEU A 249 12.08 1.46 38.82
CA LEU A 249 13.02 0.54 38.20
C LEU A 249 12.67 -0.92 38.46
N THR A 250 12.04 -1.25 39.59
CA THR A 250 11.61 -2.63 39.86
C THR A 250 10.42 -3.01 38.99
N HIS A 251 9.56 -2.05 38.63
CA HIS A 251 8.50 -2.27 37.63
C HIS A 251 9.02 -2.37 36.21
N VAL A 252 10.06 -1.62 35.85
CA VAL A 252 10.63 -1.70 34.50
C VAL A 252 11.46 -2.98 34.32
N LEU A 253 12.32 -3.30 35.29
CA LEU A 253 13.29 -4.40 35.19
C LEU A 253 12.78 -5.71 35.78
N GLY A 254 12.04 -5.67 36.89
CA GLY A 254 11.56 -6.87 37.59
C GLY A 254 10.29 -7.47 37.04
N SER A 255 10.03 -7.30 35.74
CA SER A 255 8.78 -7.77 35.12
C SER A 255 8.84 -7.91 33.60
N SER A 256 7.83 -8.59 33.06
CA SER A 256 7.46 -8.70 31.65
C SER A 256 7.29 -7.38 30.88
N LEU A 257 7.34 -6.21 31.55
CA LEU A 257 7.09 -4.90 30.92
C LEU A 257 8.10 -4.62 29.83
N LEU A 258 9.37 -4.91 30.07
CA LEU A 258 10.45 -4.62 29.12
C LEU A 258 10.31 -5.46 27.85
N PHE A 259 10.07 -6.77 28.01
CA PHE A 259 9.80 -7.68 26.90
C PHE A 259 8.55 -7.26 26.11
N THR A 260 7.46 -6.91 26.82
CA THR A 260 6.22 -6.43 26.22
C THR A 260 6.43 -5.12 25.45
N ALA A 261 7.16 -4.17 26.02
CA ALA A 261 7.44 -2.88 25.39
C ALA A 261 8.21 -3.07 24.08
N PHE A 262 9.28 -3.87 24.09
CA PHE A 262 10.15 -4.03 22.92
C PHE A 262 9.56 -4.87 21.79
N PHE A 263 8.69 -5.85 22.07
CA PHE A 263 8.26 -6.81 21.06
C PHE A 263 6.75 -6.82 20.77
N PHE A 264 5.92 -6.29 21.66
CA PHE A 264 4.46 -6.30 21.51
C PHE A 264 3.90 -4.90 21.32
N ALA A 265 4.23 -3.96 22.21
CA ALA A 265 3.79 -2.57 22.10
C ALA A 265 4.48 -1.82 20.96
N SER A 266 5.62 -2.32 20.50
CA SER A 266 6.34 -1.75 19.37
C SER A 266 5.91 -2.31 18.02
N ASP A 267 5.00 -3.29 18.00
CA ASP A 267 4.55 -3.97 16.79
C ASP A 267 4.03 -2.94 15.78
N PRO A 268 4.70 -2.78 14.62
CA PRO A 268 4.35 -1.76 13.64
C PRO A 268 2.99 -2.03 12.98
N VAL A 269 2.43 -3.23 13.18
CA VAL A 269 1.21 -3.68 12.51
C VAL A 269 -0.04 -3.27 13.28
N THR A 270 -0.03 -3.33 14.61
CA THR A 270 -1.21 -3.14 15.47
C THR A 270 -1.16 -1.91 16.38
N THR A 271 -0.01 -1.23 16.40
CA THR A 271 0.21 0.05 17.10
C THR A 271 -0.17 1.23 16.20
N PRO A 272 -0.65 2.37 16.76
CA PRO A 272 -0.96 3.55 15.96
C PRO A 272 0.18 4.02 15.06
N ASN A 273 -0.20 4.66 13.96
CA ASN A 273 0.74 5.08 12.93
C ASN A 273 1.37 6.44 13.21
N THR A 274 0.67 7.30 13.97
CA THR A 274 1.10 8.66 14.30
C THR A 274 2.02 8.66 15.52
N ARG A 275 2.94 9.62 15.61
CA ARG A 275 3.79 9.79 16.80
C ARG A 275 2.96 10.06 18.07
N PRO A 276 2.00 11.02 18.07
CA PRO A 276 1.18 11.26 19.25
C PRO A 276 0.30 10.06 19.59
N GLY A 277 -0.30 9.41 18.58
CA GLY A 277 -1.09 8.20 18.78
C GLY A 277 -0.28 7.04 19.37
N SER A 278 0.97 6.84 18.91
CA SER A 278 1.88 5.82 19.44
C SER A 278 2.28 6.11 20.88
N LEU A 279 2.52 7.38 21.22
CA LEU A 279 2.87 7.79 22.57
C LEU A 279 1.68 7.64 23.53
N VAL A 280 0.47 8.03 23.10
CA VAL A 280 -0.77 7.81 23.86
C VAL A 280 -1.07 6.33 24.02
N PHE A 281 -0.85 5.54 22.97
CA PHE A 281 -0.96 4.09 23.04
C PHE A 281 0.00 3.50 24.08
N GLY A 282 1.28 3.88 24.01
CA GLY A 282 2.31 3.44 24.96
C GLY A 282 1.96 3.84 26.39
N PHE A 283 1.57 5.09 26.61
CA PHE A 283 1.16 5.61 27.91
C PHE A 283 -0.05 4.84 28.46
N GLY A 284 -1.08 4.60 27.65
CA GLY A 284 -2.26 3.84 28.05
C GLY A 284 -1.91 2.39 28.39
N ALA A 285 -1.11 1.73 27.55
CA ALA A 285 -0.68 0.35 27.77
C ALA A 285 0.18 0.23 29.04
N GLY A 286 1.14 1.14 29.25
CA GLY A 286 1.98 1.17 30.45
C GLY A 286 1.17 1.49 31.72
N THR A 287 0.19 2.38 31.64
CA THR A 287 -0.70 2.69 32.77
C THR A 287 -1.53 1.47 33.16
N LEU A 288 -2.19 0.84 32.19
CA LEU A 288 -2.99 -0.35 32.42
C LEU A 288 -2.14 -1.53 32.93
N ALA A 289 -0.91 -1.66 32.43
CA ALA A 289 0.04 -2.65 32.92
C ALA A 289 0.38 -2.46 34.40
N VAL A 290 0.77 -1.24 34.81
CA VAL A 290 1.13 -0.94 36.20
C VAL A 290 -0.08 -1.06 37.12
N LEU A 291 -1.24 -0.53 36.73
CA LEU A 291 -2.48 -0.68 37.50
C LEU A 291 -2.90 -2.15 37.63
N GLY A 292 -2.77 -2.91 36.54
CA GLY A 292 -2.99 -4.35 36.54
C GLY A 292 -2.14 -5.06 37.59
N ARG A 293 -0.87 -4.66 37.76
CA ARG A 293 0.00 -5.23 38.80
C ARG A 293 -0.39 -4.82 40.22
N LEU A 294 -0.81 -3.58 40.41
CA LEU A 294 -1.14 -3.06 41.74
C LEU A 294 -2.47 -3.60 42.26
N TYR A 295 -3.44 -3.83 41.36
CA TYR A 295 -4.83 -4.04 41.74
C TYR A 295 -5.44 -5.35 41.23
N THR A 296 -4.73 -6.11 40.40
CA THR A 296 -5.24 -7.39 39.89
C THR A 296 -4.29 -8.51 40.21
N SER A 297 -4.86 -9.71 40.39
CA SER A 297 -4.11 -10.96 40.45
C SER A 297 -3.99 -11.62 39.07
N ILE A 298 -4.27 -10.88 37.98
CA ILE A 298 -4.20 -11.41 36.62
C ILE A 298 -2.73 -11.53 36.25
N PRO A 299 -2.25 -12.73 35.88
CA PRO A 299 -0.85 -12.86 35.54
C PRO A 299 -0.57 -12.32 34.12
N GLY A 300 0.54 -11.59 33.96
CA GLY A 300 0.90 -10.94 32.70
C GLY A 300 -0.07 -9.82 32.26
N PRO A 301 -0.47 -8.89 33.14
CA PRO A 301 -1.46 -7.85 32.82
C PRO A 301 -1.02 -6.92 31.67
N GLU A 302 0.28 -6.89 31.35
CA GLU A 302 0.89 -6.07 30.31
C GLU A 302 0.43 -6.48 28.91
N MET A 303 0.27 -7.78 28.66
CA MET A 303 -0.17 -8.27 27.34
C MET A 303 -1.66 -7.99 27.11
N PHE A 304 -2.48 -8.05 28.16
CA PHE A 304 -3.87 -7.61 28.12
C PHE A 304 -3.99 -6.10 27.91
N ALA A 305 -3.11 -5.32 28.55
CA ALA A 305 -3.03 -3.88 28.33
C ALA A 305 -2.72 -3.54 26.87
N VAL A 306 -1.77 -4.23 26.24
CA VAL A 306 -1.48 -4.07 24.80
C VAL A 306 -2.69 -4.42 23.94
N LEU A 307 -3.36 -5.55 24.20
CA LEU A 307 -4.55 -5.95 23.43
C LEU A 307 -5.69 -4.93 23.55
N LEU A 308 -5.95 -4.42 24.76
CA LEU A 308 -6.98 -3.41 25.00
C LEU A 308 -6.63 -2.12 24.26
N MET A 309 -5.37 -1.71 24.27
CA MET A 309 -4.92 -0.54 23.54
C MET A 309 -4.92 -0.76 22.02
N ASN A 310 -4.70 -1.98 21.53
CA ASN A 310 -4.81 -2.27 20.10
C ASN A 310 -6.24 -2.04 19.58
N LEU A 311 -7.27 -2.29 20.41
CA LEU A 311 -8.66 -1.96 20.08
C LEU A 311 -8.90 -0.45 19.95
N ALA A 312 -8.14 0.37 20.68
CA ALA A 312 -8.18 1.82 20.60
C ALA A 312 -7.39 2.38 19.41
N THR A 313 -6.52 1.60 18.77
CA THR A 313 -5.67 2.03 17.65
C THR A 313 -6.44 2.74 16.53
N PRO A 314 -7.59 2.23 16.02
CA PRO A 314 -8.34 2.93 14.96
C PRO A 314 -8.87 4.29 15.39
N TRP A 315 -9.21 4.45 16.67
CA TRP A 315 -9.66 5.72 17.22
C TRP A 315 -8.49 6.69 17.39
N LEU A 316 -7.36 6.21 17.93
CA LEU A 316 -6.13 7.00 18.07
C LEU A 316 -5.61 7.49 16.72
N ASP A 317 -5.62 6.63 15.70
CA ASP A 317 -5.23 6.99 14.34
C ASP A 317 -6.19 8.02 13.70
N ARG A 318 -7.48 8.01 14.05
CA ARG A 318 -8.43 9.05 13.60
C ARG A 318 -8.30 10.36 14.37
N ARG A 319 -8.03 10.28 15.67
CA ARG A 319 -8.01 11.42 16.60
C ARG A 319 -6.71 12.23 16.54
N PHE A 320 -5.59 11.53 16.40
CA PHE A 320 -4.24 12.08 16.28
C PHE A 320 -3.72 12.00 14.84
N GLY A 321 -4.50 11.42 13.93
CA GLY A 321 -4.27 11.55 12.50
C GLY A 321 -4.55 12.96 12.04
N THR A 322 -3.49 13.75 11.87
CA THR A 322 -3.55 14.96 11.08
C THR A 322 -3.58 14.58 9.60
N ALA A 323 -4.30 15.36 8.77
CA ALA A 323 -3.89 15.55 7.38
C ALA A 323 -2.37 15.83 7.41
N PRO A 324 -1.55 15.24 6.51
CA PRO A 324 -0.11 15.17 6.71
C PRO A 324 0.48 16.56 7.03
N GLU A 325 0.92 16.74 8.28
CA GLU A 325 1.55 17.97 8.76
C GLU A 325 2.90 18.16 8.05
N ARG A 326 3.05 19.34 7.46
CA ARG A 326 4.32 19.97 7.11
C ARG A 326 5.25 19.84 8.32
N ARG A 327 6.47 19.35 8.11
CA ARG A 327 7.58 19.68 9.01
C ARG A 327 7.93 21.14 8.74
N ASP A 328 7.90 21.93 9.80
CA ASP A 328 8.38 23.29 9.82
C ASP A 328 9.91 23.30 9.67
N ASP A 329 10.38 23.41 8.44
CA ASP A 329 11.70 23.95 8.11
C ASP A 329 11.57 25.47 7.98
N ALA A 330 11.16 26.13 9.08
CA ALA A 330 10.90 27.57 9.19
C ALA A 330 12.20 28.41 9.24
N GLY A 331 13.21 28.04 8.45
CA GLY A 331 14.44 28.79 8.24
C GLY A 331 14.67 29.21 6.78
N GLU A 332 13.95 28.64 5.81
CA GLU A 332 14.22 28.84 4.37
C GLU A 332 13.05 29.47 3.58
N GLN A 333 12.00 29.95 4.25
CA GLN A 333 10.77 30.43 3.59
C GLN A 333 10.57 31.95 3.58
N ARG A 334 11.61 32.75 3.85
CA ARG A 334 11.53 34.22 3.71
C ARG A 334 12.11 34.80 2.41
N GLU A 335 12.61 33.96 1.50
CA GLU A 335 13.16 34.41 0.21
C GLU A 335 12.33 34.01 -1.01
N ALA A 336 11.15 33.39 -0.83
CA ALA A 336 10.37 32.84 -1.94
C ALA A 336 9.14 33.67 -2.39
N ASP A 337 8.86 34.81 -1.76
CA ASP A 337 7.68 35.63 -2.09
C ASP A 337 7.95 36.78 -3.09
N GLU A 338 9.16 36.86 -3.66
CA GLU A 338 9.49 37.92 -4.62
C GLU A 338 10.39 37.43 -5.77
N VAL A 339 9.93 36.43 -6.53
CA VAL A 339 10.51 36.12 -7.84
C VAL A 339 9.40 35.89 -8.87
N THR A 340 9.19 36.91 -9.69
CA THR A 340 8.50 36.91 -10.98
C THR A 340 8.98 35.72 -11.84
N PRO A 341 8.11 35.03 -12.61
CA PRO A 341 8.49 33.77 -13.24
C PRO A 341 9.42 34.01 -14.43
N SER A 342 10.73 33.88 -14.19
CA SER A 342 11.74 33.68 -15.23
C SER A 342 12.02 32.19 -15.36
N GLY A 343 11.94 31.70 -16.61
CA GLY A 343 11.83 30.29 -16.94
C GLY A 343 12.92 29.39 -16.38
N GLU A 344 12.49 28.29 -15.77
CA GLU A 344 13.24 27.06 -15.72
C GLU A 344 12.29 25.91 -16.08
N THR A 345 12.71 25.20 -17.13
CA THR A 345 12.07 24.04 -17.74
C THR A 345 11.88 22.92 -16.73
N SER A 346 10.64 22.72 -16.26
CA SER A 346 10.23 21.43 -15.70
C SER A 346 10.39 20.39 -16.80
N ALA A 347 11.22 19.36 -16.58
CA ALA A 347 11.32 18.23 -17.48
C ALA A 347 9.93 17.58 -17.68
N GLU A 348 9.28 17.90 -18.81
CA GLU A 348 8.08 17.20 -19.26
C GLU A 348 8.43 15.73 -19.52
N PRO A 349 7.54 14.77 -19.21
CA PRO A 349 7.74 13.39 -19.62
C PRO A 349 7.87 13.31 -21.15
N PRO A 350 8.67 12.36 -21.67
CA PRO A 350 9.07 12.34 -23.06
C PRO A 350 7.89 12.04 -23.99
N THR A 351 7.71 12.93 -24.97
CA THR A 351 6.83 12.83 -26.16
C THR A 351 5.33 12.62 -25.89
N ARG A 352 4.62 13.72 -25.59
CA ARG A 352 3.16 13.77 -25.58
C ARG A 352 2.60 13.63 -27.00
N VAL A 353 1.82 12.58 -27.25
CA VAL A 353 1.04 12.44 -28.49
C VAL A 353 -0.06 13.50 -28.48
N ARG A 354 0.03 14.47 -29.39
CA ARG A 354 -1.10 15.35 -29.74
C ARG A 354 -1.61 14.90 -31.09
N SER A 355 -2.73 14.17 -31.09
CA SER A 355 -3.49 13.97 -32.32
C SER A 355 -4.48 15.12 -32.44
N SER A 356 -4.57 15.75 -33.61
CA SER A 356 -5.54 16.79 -33.92
C SER A 356 -6.68 16.29 -34.80
N GLU A 357 -6.60 15.05 -35.27
CA GLU A 357 -7.53 14.47 -36.24
C GLU A 357 -8.25 13.27 -35.63
N LEU A 358 -9.57 13.25 -35.77
CA LEU A 358 -10.37 12.09 -35.40
C LEU A 358 -10.06 10.91 -36.33
N PRO A 359 -10.01 9.67 -35.80
CA PRO A 359 -9.95 8.49 -36.63
C PRO A 359 -11.08 8.48 -37.70
N PRO A 360 -10.80 8.01 -38.94
CA PRO A 360 -11.76 8.03 -40.05
C PRO A 360 -13.14 7.42 -39.71
N GLU A 361 -13.17 6.37 -38.89
CA GLU A 361 -14.40 5.71 -38.47
C GLU A 361 -15.30 6.63 -37.65
N LEU A 362 -14.70 7.45 -36.77
CA LEU A 362 -15.43 8.40 -35.94
C LEU A 362 -15.74 9.71 -36.68
N SER A 363 -14.84 10.19 -37.53
CA SER A 363 -15.10 11.39 -38.35
C SER A 363 -16.20 11.19 -39.40
N SER A 364 -16.50 9.92 -39.73
CA SER A 364 -17.63 9.56 -40.60
C SER A 364 -19.01 9.56 -39.92
N LEU A 365 -19.05 9.69 -38.59
CA LEU A 365 -20.32 9.79 -37.86
C LEU A 365 -20.94 11.16 -38.10
N ARG A 366 -22.27 11.19 -38.22
CA ARG A 366 -22.97 12.47 -38.41
C ARG A 366 -22.88 13.28 -37.12
N PRO A 367 -22.81 14.62 -37.23
CA PRO A 367 -22.94 15.47 -36.06
C PRO A 367 -24.18 15.08 -35.27
N PHE A 368 -24.03 14.91 -33.97
CA PHE A 368 -25.06 14.29 -33.16
C PHE A 368 -26.33 15.16 -33.11
N GLY A 369 -27.40 14.71 -33.77
CA GLY A 369 -28.65 15.47 -33.92
C GLY A 369 -29.84 14.77 -33.27
N ILE A 370 -30.00 14.90 -31.96
CA ILE A 370 -31.19 14.41 -31.26
C ILE A 370 -32.30 15.48 -31.27
N ARG A 371 -33.50 15.09 -31.73
CA ARG A 371 -34.75 15.87 -31.51
C ARG A 371 -35.60 15.32 -30.37
N THR A 372 -35.43 14.04 -30.04
CA THR A 372 -36.06 13.35 -28.91
C THR A 372 -35.08 12.31 -28.37
N LEU A 373 -34.92 12.25 -27.04
CA LEU A 373 -34.04 11.26 -26.42
C LEU A 373 -34.56 9.84 -26.70
N PRO A 374 -33.68 8.87 -26.99
CA PRO A 374 -34.10 7.50 -27.23
C PRO A 374 -34.69 6.88 -25.96
N ALA A 375 -35.56 5.89 -26.13
CA ALA A 375 -36.11 5.14 -25.01
C ALA A 375 -34.99 4.41 -24.25
N GLY A 376 -34.82 4.71 -22.96
CA GLY A 376 -33.69 4.24 -22.18
C GLY A 376 -33.54 2.71 -22.12
N ALA A 377 -34.66 1.97 -22.10
CA ALA A 377 -34.66 0.52 -22.12
C ALA A 377 -34.08 -0.06 -23.44
N ALA A 378 -34.47 0.51 -24.59
CA ALA A 378 -33.95 0.10 -25.89
C ALA A 378 -32.46 0.42 -26.04
N THR A 379 -32.02 1.57 -25.51
CA THR A 379 -30.61 1.93 -25.43
C THR A 379 -29.80 0.93 -24.60
N LEU A 380 -30.30 0.55 -23.42
CA LEU A 380 -29.63 -0.42 -22.56
C LEU A 380 -29.50 -1.78 -23.24
N GLU A 381 -30.55 -2.25 -23.92
CA GLU A 381 -30.53 -3.52 -24.66
C GLU A 381 -29.51 -3.49 -25.81
N LEU A 382 -29.44 -2.39 -26.57
CA LEU A 382 -28.44 -2.22 -27.63
C LEU A 382 -27.01 -2.24 -27.08
N VAL A 383 -26.75 -1.54 -25.97
CA VAL A 383 -25.43 -1.49 -25.33
C VAL A 383 -25.04 -2.83 -24.71
N GLU A 384 -26.00 -3.61 -24.25
CA GLU A 384 -25.75 -4.98 -23.82
C GLU A 384 -25.41 -5.89 -25.00
N ARG A 385 -26.21 -5.85 -26.07
CA ARG A 385 -25.99 -6.65 -27.29
C ARG A 385 -24.65 -6.35 -27.95
N SER A 386 -24.20 -5.10 -27.93
CA SER A 386 -22.88 -4.72 -28.46
C SER A 386 -21.71 -5.26 -27.62
N GLY A 387 -21.96 -5.67 -26.38
CA GLY A 387 -20.92 -6.10 -25.44
C GLY A 387 -19.94 -4.99 -25.06
N LEU A 388 -20.35 -3.72 -25.14
CA LEU A 388 -19.49 -2.57 -24.84
C LEU A 388 -18.93 -2.67 -23.41
N ARG A 389 -17.60 -2.59 -23.31
CA ARG A 389 -16.86 -2.53 -22.04
C ARG A 389 -16.34 -1.13 -21.77
N GLY A 390 -16.20 -0.79 -20.49
CA GLY A 390 -15.72 0.51 -20.05
C GLY A 390 -14.29 0.78 -20.51
N CYS A 391 -14.08 1.94 -21.14
CA CYS A 391 -12.86 2.27 -21.86
C CYS A 391 -11.76 2.95 -21.01
N GLY A 392 -12.05 3.25 -19.74
CA GLY A 392 -11.12 3.88 -18.80
C GLY A 392 -10.16 2.94 -18.06
N GLY A 393 -10.01 1.68 -18.52
CA GLY A 393 -9.02 0.72 -18.00
C GLY A 393 -9.53 -0.37 -17.05
N ALA A 394 -10.74 -0.23 -16.49
CA ALA A 394 -11.36 -1.31 -15.69
C ALA A 394 -12.03 -2.39 -16.55
N TYR A 395 -12.41 -2.07 -17.79
CA TYR A 395 -13.07 -2.98 -18.74
C TYR A 395 -14.32 -3.67 -18.17
N PHE A 396 -15.06 -2.98 -17.31
CA PHE A 396 -16.31 -3.47 -16.77
C PHE A 396 -17.43 -3.31 -17.80
N GLU A 397 -18.38 -4.25 -17.83
CA GLU A 397 -19.50 -4.22 -18.79
C GLU A 397 -20.39 -3.00 -18.56
N VAL A 398 -20.57 -2.18 -19.59
CA VAL A 398 -21.33 -0.92 -19.48
C VAL A 398 -22.78 -1.18 -19.10
N ALA A 399 -23.44 -2.12 -19.79
CA ALA A 399 -24.83 -2.48 -19.52
C ALA A 399 -25.02 -2.99 -18.08
N ARG A 400 -24.11 -3.83 -17.59
CA ARG A 400 -24.15 -4.32 -16.20
C ARG A 400 -24.01 -3.18 -15.19
N LYS A 401 -23.13 -2.20 -15.46
CA LYS A 401 -22.96 -1.01 -14.62
C LYS A 401 -24.24 -0.18 -14.56
N TRP A 402 -24.89 0.01 -15.70
CA TRP A 402 -26.13 0.75 -15.82
C TRP A 402 -27.29 0.06 -15.09
N ARG A 403 -27.41 -1.26 -15.21
CA ARG A 403 -28.40 -2.03 -14.42
C ARG A 403 -28.21 -1.88 -12.92
N GLY A 404 -26.96 -1.89 -12.45
CA GLY A 404 -26.66 -1.65 -11.05
C GLY A 404 -27.24 -0.34 -10.55
N ALA A 405 -27.09 0.75 -11.31
CA ALA A 405 -27.67 2.05 -10.94
C ALA A 405 -29.20 2.09 -11.09
N LEU A 406 -29.76 1.41 -12.09
CA LEU A 406 -31.21 1.33 -12.31
C LEU A 406 -31.94 0.55 -11.19
N ALA A 407 -31.24 -0.38 -10.53
CA ALA A 407 -31.76 -1.10 -9.36
C ALA A 407 -31.91 -0.19 -8.12
N GLU A 408 -31.21 0.94 -8.10
CA GLU A 408 -31.21 1.89 -6.99
C GLU A 408 -32.23 3.03 -7.20
N PRO A 409 -32.76 3.63 -6.12
CA PRO A 409 -33.79 4.67 -6.23
C PRO A 409 -33.27 5.97 -6.87
N ALA A 410 -34.15 6.66 -7.60
CA ALA A 410 -33.89 8.02 -8.07
C ALA A 410 -33.84 9.01 -6.86
N PRO A 411 -33.18 10.17 -6.97
CA PRO A 411 -32.58 10.75 -8.18
C PRO A 411 -31.14 10.27 -8.44
N ARG A 412 -30.87 9.85 -9.69
CA ARG A 412 -29.56 9.31 -10.11
C ARG A 412 -28.69 10.36 -10.79
N VAL A 413 -27.38 10.13 -10.85
CA VAL A 413 -26.39 11.02 -11.47
C VAL A 413 -25.55 10.26 -12.49
N LEU A 414 -25.26 10.90 -13.63
CA LEU A 414 -24.24 10.44 -14.55
C LEU A 414 -23.02 11.37 -14.44
N VAL A 415 -21.84 10.79 -14.27
CA VAL A 415 -20.56 11.52 -14.37
C VAL A 415 -19.81 11.00 -15.57
N VAL A 416 -19.55 11.87 -16.55
CA VAL A 416 -18.65 11.58 -17.66
C VAL A 416 -17.23 11.96 -17.24
N ASN A 417 -16.39 10.96 -17.05
CA ASN A 417 -15.01 11.08 -16.63
C ASN A 417 -14.10 11.32 -17.84
N GLY A 418 -13.79 12.59 -18.07
CA GLY A 418 -12.75 13.08 -19.00
C GLY A 418 -11.44 13.41 -18.30
N GLN A 419 -11.19 12.89 -17.10
CA GLN A 419 -9.87 12.94 -16.47
C GLN A 419 -8.96 11.90 -17.12
N GLU A 420 -8.39 12.30 -18.25
CA GLU A 420 -7.27 11.58 -18.82
C GLU A 420 -6.03 11.94 -17.98
N GLY A 421 -5.60 11.02 -17.12
CA GLY A 421 -4.40 11.17 -16.29
C GLY A 421 -3.18 10.42 -16.83
N ASP A 422 -3.41 9.40 -17.67
CA ASP A 422 -2.34 8.62 -18.31
C ASP A 422 -1.48 9.57 -19.19
N PRO A 423 -0.15 9.64 -18.98
CA PRO A 423 0.73 10.49 -19.77
C PRO A 423 0.79 10.07 -21.25
N GLU A 424 0.57 8.79 -21.54
CA GLU A 424 0.64 8.24 -22.90
C GLU A 424 -0.71 8.23 -23.62
N SER A 425 -1.82 8.41 -22.89
CA SER A 425 -3.16 8.41 -23.49
C SER A 425 -3.58 9.84 -23.86
N ALA A 426 -4.10 9.98 -25.07
CA ALA A 426 -4.61 11.24 -25.62
C ALA A 426 -6.02 11.10 -26.24
N LYS A 427 -6.66 9.95 -26.04
CA LYS A 427 -7.91 9.59 -26.72
C LYS A 427 -9.08 10.41 -26.20
N ASP A 428 -9.15 10.66 -24.89
CA ASP A 428 -10.29 11.37 -24.30
C ASP A 428 -10.17 12.87 -24.52
N VAL A 429 -8.95 13.42 -24.42
CA VAL A 429 -8.65 14.81 -24.80
C VAL A 429 -9.01 15.04 -26.27
N LEU A 430 -8.57 14.15 -27.18
CA LEU A 430 -8.92 14.25 -28.60
C LEU A 430 -10.45 14.31 -28.78
N LEU A 431 -11.19 13.37 -28.19
CA LEU A 431 -12.66 13.33 -28.33
C LEU A 431 -13.33 14.59 -27.80
N MET A 432 -12.90 15.12 -26.65
CA MET A 432 -13.47 16.34 -26.09
C MET A 432 -13.16 17.59 -26.93
N GLU A 433 -12.01 17.61 -27.63
CA GLU A 433 -11.56 18.75 -28.44
C GLU A 433 -12.06 18.73 -29.89
N THR A 434 -12.31 17.56 -30.44
CA THR A 434 -12.60 17.39 -31.88
C THR A 434 -13.97 16.81 -32.16
N ALA A 435 -14.56 16.06 -31.22
CA ALA A 435 -15.92 15.50 -31.31
C ALA A 435 -16.79 15.83 -30.07
N PRO A 436 -16.85 17.10 -29.62
CA PRO A 436 -17.61 17.48 -28.41
C PRO A 436 -19.11 17.14 -28.52
N ASP A 437 -19.67 17.12 -29.73
CA ASP A 437 -21.05 16.74 -30.03
C ASP A 437 -21.32 15.25 -29.80
N LEU A 438 -20.40 14.37 -30.20
CA LEU A 438 -20.50 12.94 -29.90
C LEU A 438 -20.38 12.68 -28.40
N VAL A 439 -19.53 13.43 -27.68
CA VAL A 439 -19.37 13.30 -26.23
C VAL A 439 -20.65 13.71 -25.50
N VAL A 440 -21.18 14.90 -25.79
CA VAL A 440 -22.41 15.41 -25.17
C VAL A 440 -23.61 14.56 -25.58
N GLY A 441 -23.70 14.17 -26.84
CA GLY A 441 -24.75 13.30 -27.36
C GLY A 441 -24.78 11.93 -26.71
N GLY A 442 -23.62 11.28 -26.60
CA GLY A 442 -23.45 10.04 -25.88
C GLY A 442 -23.80 10.16 -24.39
N ALA A 443 -23.44 11.27 -23.75
CA ALA A 443 -23.80 11.55 -22.37
C ALA A 443 -25.31 11.69 -22.18
N LEU A 444 -26.01 12.38 -23.10
CA LEU A 444 -27.46 12.51 -23.10
C LEU A 444 -28.17 11.15 -23.26
N ILE A 445 -27.69 10.31 -24.19
CA ILE A 445 -28.21 8.95 -24.38
C ILE A 445 -28.00 8.12 -23.12
N ALA A 446 -26.78 8.13 -22.57
CA ALA A 446 -26.45 7.38 -21.36
C ALA A 446 -27.30 7.83 -20.17
N ALA A 447 -27.51 9.14 -20.02
CA ALA A 447 -28.35 9.71 -18.96
C ALA A 447 -29.81 9.26 -19.09
N ALA A 448 -30.35 9.24 -20.32
CA ALA A 448 -31.70 8.71 -20.59
C ALA A 448 -31.79 7.20 -20.26
N ALA A 449 -30.77 6.42 -20.62
CA ALA A 449 -30.73 4.98 -20.33
C ALA A 449 -30.74 4.65 -18.83
N VAL A 450 -30.05 5.44 -18.01
CA VAL A 450 -29.97 5.23 -16.56
C VAL A 450 -31.00 6.05 -15.77
N GLY A 451 -31.79 6.89 -16.43
CA GLY A 451 -32.71 7.82 -15.76
C GLY A 451 -32.00 8.81 -14.84
N ALA A 452 -30.85 9.35 -15.26
CA ALA A 452 -30.13 10.37 -14.53
C ALA A 452 -30.68 11.77 -14.86
N GLY A 453 -31.12 12.50 -13.84
CA GLY A 453 -31.60 13.89 -13.99
C GLY A 453 -30.48 14.94 -13.98
N ASP A 454 -29.29 14.55 -13.50
CA ASP A 454 -28.10 15.39 -13.47
C ASP A 454 -26.93 14.67 -14.16
N VAL A 455 -26.20 15.40 -15.01
CA VAL A 455 -25.00 14.94 -15.71
C VAL A 455 -23.86 15.89 -15.43
N ILE A 456 -22.69 15.36 -15.06
CA ILE A 456 -21.46 16.14 -14.88
C ILE A 456 -20.41 15.62 -15.85
N ILE A 457 -19.89 16.48 -16.71
CA ILE A 457 -18.75 16.17 -17.58
C ILE A 457 -17.50 16.77 -16.95
N ALA A 458 -16.64 15.93 -16.39
CA ALA A 458 -15.43 16.34 -15.69
C ALA A 458 -14.21 16.32 -16.64
N VAL A 459 -13.82 17.48 -17.12
CA VAL A 459 -12.77 17.66 -18.15
C VAL A 459 -11.41 17.83 -17.49
N THR A 460 -10.38 17.15 -18.01
CA THR A 460 -9.00 17.33 -17.51
C THR A 460 -8.56 18.80 -17.61
N PRO A 461 -7.83 19.35 -16.63
CA PRO A 461 -7.23 20.68 -16.72
C PRO A 461 -6.35 20.87 -17.97
N ARG A 462 -5.88 19.77 -18.56
CA ARG A 462 -5.06 19.76 -19.79
C ARG A 462 -5.84 20.18 -21.05
N SER A 463 -7.17 20.18 -21.01
CA SER A 463 -8.03 20.50 -22.16
C SER A 463 -9.00 21.66 -21.84
N PRO A 464 -8.50 22.90 -21.67
CA PRO A 464 -9.37 24.07 -21.55
C PRO A 464 -10.19 24.29 -22.83
N VAL A 465 -9.64 23.91 -23.99
CA VAL A 465 -10.32 23.96 -25.29
C VAL A 465 -11.51 23.00 -25.31
N GLY A 466 -11.30 21.73 -24.94
CA GLY A 466 -12.38 20.75 -24.85
C GLY A 466 -13.47 21.16 -23.85
N LYS A 467 -13.10 21.75 -22.71
CA LYS A 467 -14.07 22.31 -21.76
C LYS A 467 -14.94 23.40 -22.41
N ALA A 468 -14.34 24.33 -23.13
CA ALA A 468 -15.05 25.42 -23.79
C ALA A 468 -16.00 24.89 -24.88
N GLN A 469 -15.52 23.97 -25.72
CA GLN A 469 -16.32 23.37 -26.78
C GLN A 469 -17.47 22.52 -26.24
N LEU A 470 -17.22 21.64 -25.26
CA LEU A 470 -18.28 20.87 -24.60
C LEU A 470 -19.33 21.77 -23.97
N SER A 471 -18.92 22.88 -23.34
CA SER A 471 -19.85 23.84 -22.75
C SER A 471 -20.71 24.54 -23.81
N GLN A 472 -20.13 24.89 -24.96
CA GLN A 472 -20.86 25.47 -26.08
C GLN A 472 -21.87 24.47 -26.67
N VAL A 473 -21.40 23.28 -27.04
CA VAL A 473 -22.21 22.23 -27.64
C VAL A 473 -23.32 21.77 -26.70
N THR A 474 -23.07 21.71 -25.39
CA THR A 474 -24.10 21.43 -24.39
C THR A 474 -25.25 22.43 -24.49
N ARG A 475 -24.98 23.73 -24.61
CA ARG A 475 -26.03 24.76 -24.75
C ARG A 475 -26.79 24.65 -26.07
N GLU A 476 -26.12 24.21 -27.13
CA GLU A 476 -26.72 24.06 -28.45
C GLU A 476 -27.61 22.82 -28.53
N LEU A 477 -27.10 21.67 -28.10
CA LEU A 477 -27.78 20.37 -28.15
C LEU A 477 -28.90 20.22 -27.12
N THR A 478 -28.94 21.00 -26.03
CA THR A 478 -30.03 20.91 -25.04
C THR A 478 -31.13 21.96 -25.27
N ARG A 479 -30.93 22.89 -26.22
CA ARG A 479 -31.89 23.97 -26.48
C ARG A 479 -33.20 23.41 -27.00
N GLY A 480 -34.28 23.60 -26.25
CA GLY A 480 -35.63 23.14 -26.64
C GLY A 480 -35.86 21.63 -26.46
N LEU A 481 -34.94 20.94 -25.79
CA LEU A 481 -35.09 19.54 -25.38
C LEU A 481 -35.37 19.47 -23.89
N ASP A 482 -36.27 18.57 -23.50
CA ASP A 482 -36.43 18.17 -22.09
C ASP A 482 -35.25 17.27 -21.69
N ALA A 483 -34.10 17.89 -21.47
CA ALA A 483 -32.82 17.25 -21.22
C ALA A 483 -32.46 17.30 -19.72
N PRO A 484 -31.66 16.34 -19.22
CA PRO A 484 -31.11 16.42 -17.87
C PRO A 484 -30.23 17.66 -17.72
N ARG A 485 -30.04 18.11 -16.46
CA ARG A 485 -29.12 19.23 -16.18
C ARG A 485 -27.68 18.78 -16.42
N ILE A 486 -27.00 19.40 -17.38
CA ILE A 486 -25.59 19.10 -17.69
C ILE A 486 -24.70 20.22 -17.15
N GLN A 487 -23.63 19.84 -16.44
CA GLN A 487 -22.56 20.75 -16.05
C GLN A 487 -21.22 20.26 -16.61
N VAL A 488 -20.46 21.16 -17.23
CA VAL A 488 -19.09 20.89 -17.66
C VAL A 488 -18.13 21.54 -16.68
N VAL A 489 -17.35 20.73 -15.97
CA VAL A 489 -16.49 21.18 -14.87
C VAL A 489 -15.03 20.81 -15.13
N THR A 490 -14.11 21.55 -14.51
CA THR A 490 -12.69 21.18 -14.50
C THR A 490 -12.47 20.16 -13.40
N GLY A 491 -11.93 19.00 -13.74
CA GLY A 491 -11.55 18.00 -12.74
C GLY A 491 -10.14 18.20 -12.20
N PRO A 492 -9.62 17.22 -11.43
CA PRO A 492 -8.45 17.40 -10.57
C PRO A 492 -7.10 17.46 -11.31
N GLY A 493 -6.95 16.73 -12.42
CA GLY A 493 -5.71 16.70 -13.21
C GLY A 493 -4.64 15.70 -12.75
N GLU A 494 -4.65 15.26 -11.48
CA GLU A 494 -3.80 14.15 -11.06
C GLU A 494 -4.32 12.80 -11.58
N TYR A 495 -3.41 11.85 -11.83
CA TYR A 495 -3.73 10.52 -12.35
C TYR A 495 -4.71 9.77 -11.43
N VAL A 496 -4.50 9.82 -10.11
CA VAL A 496 -5.42 9.21 -9.14
C VAL A 496 -6.81 9.86 -9.15
N GLY A 497 -6.90 11.13 -9.56
CA GLY A 497 -8.17 11.85 -9.72
C GLY A 497 -9.03 11.33 -10.87
N GLY A 498 -8.46 10.52 -11.77
CA GLY A 498 -9.21 9.76 -12.77
C GLY A 498 -9.85 8.48 -12.23
N GLU A 499 -9.51 8.04 -11.00
CA GLU A 499 -10.21 6.93 -10.36
C GLU A 499 -11.65 7.32 -10.05
N GLU A 500 -12.59 6.42 -10.32
CA GLU A 500 -14.02 6.68 -10.27
C GLU A 500 -14.47 7.37 -8.98
N SER A 501 -14.11 6.83 -7.81
CA SER A 501 -14.54 7.39 -6.53
C SER A 501 -13.71 8.59 -6.07
N ALA A 502 -12.44 8.70 -6.47
CA ALA A 502 -11.62 9.88 -6.24
C ALA A 502 -12.16 11.09 -7.02
N LEU A 503 -12.64 10.89 -8.24
CA LEU A 503 -13.32 11.93 -9.01
C LEU A 503 -14.58 12.42 -8.29
N LEU A 504 -15.37 11.52 -7.71
CA LEU A 504 -16.55 11.91 -6.94
C LEU A 504 -16.18 12.76 -5.72
N GLU A 505 -15.11 12.41 -4.99
CA GLU A 505 -14.61 13.25 -3.89
C GLU A 505 -14.24 14.66 -4.37
N HIS A 506 -13.55 14.78 -5.52
CA HIS A 506 -13.22 16.08 -6.10
C HIS A 506 -14.47 16.91 -6.42
N LEU A 507 -15.46 16.28 -7.06
CA LEU A 507 -16.72 16.92 -7.42
C LEU A 507 -17.54 17.35 -6.18
N GLU A 508 -17.31 16.71 -5.03
CA GLU A 508 -17.85 17.10 -3.73
C GLU A 508 -17.02 18.16 -3.00
N GLY A 509 -15.94 18.67 -3.61
CA GLY A 509 -15.05 19.67 -3.02
C GLY A 509 -14.06 19.10 -1.99
N ARG A 510 -13.83 17.79 -2.01
CA ARG A 510 -12.91 17.09 -1.12
C ARG A 510 -11.64 16.69 -1.86
N ARG A 511 -10.63 16.25 -1.10
CA ARG A 511 -9.37 15.77 -1.66
C ARG A 511 -9.60 14.49 -2.46
N CYS A 512 -8.94 14.35 -3.62
CA CYS A 512 -9.02 13.20 -4.54
C CYS A 512 -8.50 11.88 -3.92
N GLN A 513 -9.29 11.29 -3.04
CA GLN A 513 -8.93 10.11 -2.27
C GLN A 513 -9.97 9.02 -2.50
N PRO A 514 -9.63 7.92 -3.22
CA PRO A 514 -10.57 6.85 -3.52
C PRO A 514 -11.34 6.35 -2.29
N ARG A 515 -12.65 6.14 -2.43
CA ARG A 515 -13.50 5.59 -1.38
C ARG A 515 -13.26 4.10 -1.21
N LEU A 516 -13.42 3.61 0.02
CA LEU A 516 -13.46 2.16 0.27
C LEU A 516 -14.78 1.62 -0.26
N ARG A 517 -14.74 0.44 -0.86
CA ARG A 517 -15.92 -0.27 -1.38
C ARG A 517 -16.19 -1.48 -0.48
N PRO A 518 -17.46 -1.80 -0.15
CA PRO A 518 -18.69 -1.04 -0.41
C PRO A 518 -18.85 0.22 0.48
N PRO A 519 -19.73 1.18 0.12
CA PRO A 519 -20.65 1.14 -1.02
C PRO A 519 -19.98 1.44 -2.37
N PHE A 520 -20.53 0.89 -3.44
CA PHE A 520 -20.14 1.21 -4.82
C PHE A 520 -20.78 2.53 -5.26
N PRO A 521 -20.19 3.23 -6.25
CA PRO A 521 -20.74 4.49 -6.77
C PRO A 521 -22.20 4.38 -7.26
N HIS A 522 -22.58 3.25 -7.83
CA HIS A 522 -23.95 3.04 -8.31
C HIS A 522 -24.95 2.89 -7.16
N GLU A 523 -24.52 2.50 -5.96
CA GLU A 523 -25.34 2.43 -4.73
C GLU A 523 -25.36 3.79 -4.02
N ALA A 524 -24.18 4.34 -3.70
CA ALA A 524 -24.03 5.63 -3.03
C ALA A 524 -22.77 6.35 -3.54
N GLY A 525 -22.96 7.18 -4.56
CA GLY A 525 -21.92 7.95 -5.23
C GLY A 525 -21.94 9.42 -4.85
N LEU A 526 -22.10 10.29 -5.84
CA LEU A 526 -22.03 11.74 -5.69
C LEU A 526 -23.14 12.25 -4.77
N PHE A 527 -22.75 12.95 -3.70
CA PHE A 527 -23.65 13.43 -2.65
C PHE A 527 -24.55 12.32 -2.07
N GLY A 528 -24.04 11.09 -2.04
CA GLY A 528 -24.77 9.90 -1.56
C GLY A 528 -25.83 9.37 -2.53
N ARG A 529 -25.96 9.94 -3.73
CA ARG A 529 -26.92 9.49 -4.75
C ARG A 529 -26.35 8.37 -5.61
N PRO A 530 -27.16 7.41 -6.10
CA PRO A 530 -26.76 6.45 -7.12
C PRO A 530 -26.11 7.13 -8.32
N THR A 531 -24.85 6.81 -8.58
CA THR A 531 -24.03 7.50 -9.57
C THR A 531 -23.35 6.52 -10.51
N VAL A 532 -23.51 6.76 -11.81
CA VAL A 532 -22.75 6.05 -12.85
C VAL A 532 -21.62 6.95 -13.31
N VAL A 533 -20.36 6.50 -13.17
CA VAL A 533 -19.22 7.20 -13.77
C VAL A 533 -18.80 6.50 -15.06
N GLN A 534 -18.84 7.16 -16.21
CA GLN A 534 -18.42 6.60 -17.49
C GLN A 534 -17.30 7.39 -18.14
N ASN A 535 -16.36 6.71 -18.77
CA ASN A 535 -15.29 7.34 -19.53
C ASN A 535 -15.83 8.02 -20.80
N VAL A 536 -15.16 9.09 -21.26
CA VAL A 536 -15.54 9.85 -22.47
C VAL A 536 -15.65 8.93 -23.69
N GLU A 537 -14.64 8.10 -23.96
CA GLU A 537 -14.69 7.15 -25.08
C GLU A 537 -15.90 6.20 -24.99
N SER A 538 -16.27 5.74 -23.79
CA SER A 538 -17.42 4.85 -23.63
C SER A 538 -18.74 5.51 -24.03
N VAL A 539 -18.95 6.78 -23.71
CA VAL A 539 -20.19 7.48 -24.13
C VAL A 539 -20.19 7.80 -25.62
N VAL A 540 -19.03 8.06 -26.23
CA VAL A 540 -18.90 8.21 -27.68
C VAL A 540 -19.26 6.90 -28.40
N TRP A 541 -18.80 5.75 -27.91
CA TRP A 541 -19.19 4.46 -28.48
C TRP A 541 -20.69 4.19 -28.33
N VAL A 542 -21.31 4.60 -27.22
CA VAL A 542 -22.78 4.54 -27.09
C VAL A 542 -23.46 5.32 -28.23
N ALA A 543 -23.05 6.56 -28.49
CA ALA A 543 -23.61 7.35 -29.59
C ALA A 543 -23.41 6.66 -30.95
N ALA A 544 -22.20 6.15 -31.23
CA ALA A 544 -21.89 5.46 -32.47
C ALA A 544 -22.71 4.16 -32.67
N ILE A 545 -22.90 3.37 -31.60
CA ILE A 545 -23.70 2.15 -31.62
C ILE A 545 -25.17 2.47 -31.92
N LEU A 546 -25.71 3.56 -31.38
CA LEU A 546 -27.08 3.97 -31.70
C LEU A 546 -27.24 4.43 -33.15
N GLU A 547 -26.24 5.12 -33.71
CA GLU A 547 -26.29 5.60 -35.09
C GLU A 547 -26.07 4.48 -36.12
N ARG A 548 -25.09 3.60 -35.88
CA ARG A 548 -24.59 2.64 -36.88
C ARG A 548 -24.95 1.18 -36.60
N GLY A 549 -25.48 0.87 -35.42
CA GLY A 549 -25.82 -0.49 -35.00
C GLY A 549 -24.64 -1.27 -34.40
N CYS A 550 -24.96 -2.41 -33.78
CA CYS A 550 -23.99 -3.28 -33.10
C CYS A 550 -23.05 -3.96 -34.11
N GLU A 551 -23.57 -4.30 -35.29
CA GLU A 551 -22.84 -4.96 -36.37
C GLU A 551 -21.67 -4.08 -36.85
N TRP A 552 -21.89 -2.77 -36.94
CA TRP A 552 -20.82 -1.83 -37.28
C TRP A 552 -19.78 -1.71 -36.17
N PHE A 553 -20.20 -1.76 -34.90
CA PHE A 553 -19.27 -1.71 -33.77
C PHE A 553 -18.36 -2.96 -33.70
N GLY A 554 -18.85 -4.08 -34.23
CA GLY A 554 -18.12 -5.34 -34.36
C GLY A 554 -18.40 -6.31 -33.22
N SER A 555 -17.85 -7.52 -33.34
CA SER A 555 -18.04 -8.59 -32.34
C SER A 555 -17.54 -8.17 -30.96
N PRO A 556 -18.30 -8.45 -29.87
CA PRO A 556 -17.91 -8.09 -28.50
C PRO A 556 -16.46 -8.46 -28.15
N PRO A 557 -15.68 -7.55 -27.51
CA PRO A 557 -16.10 -6.25 -26.98
C PRO A 557 -16.10 -5.09 -28.00
N GLY A 558 -15.90 -5.38 -29.30
CA GLY A 558 -15.98 -4.42 -30.40
C GLY A 558 -14.72 -3.55 -30.60
N LYS A 559 -14.93 -2.35 -31.12
CA LYS A 559 -13.90 -1.34 -31.39
C LYS A 559 -13.44 -0.62 -30.13
N LYS A 560 -12.19 -0.14 -30.14
CA LYS A 560 -11.61 0.68 -29.08
C LYS A 560 -10.66 1.72 -29.65
N LEU A 561 -10.52 2.87 -29.00
CA LEU A 561 -9.43 3.79 -29.26
C LEU A 561 -8.12 3.32 -28.61
N VAL A 562 -7.04 3.37 -29.39
CA VAL A 562 -5.67 3.11 -28.96
C VAL A 562 -4.80 4.34 -29.20
N THR A 563 -4.05 4.78 -28.20
CA THR A 563 -3.01 5.80 -28.38
C THR A 563 -1.67 5.12 -28.62
N LEU A 564 -1.06 5.38 -29.79
CA LEU A 564 0.23 4.85 -30.19
C LEU A 564 1.31 5.93 -30.07
N SER A 565 2.37 5.64 -29.32
CA SER A 565 3.48 6.55 -29.03
C SER A 565 4.84 5.85 -29.11
N GLY A 566 5.93 6.61 -28.92
CA GLY A 566 7.30 6.10 -28.96
C GLY A 566 7.82 5.92 -30.40
N GLY A 567 8.53 4.82 -30.64
CA GLY A 567 9.17 4.49 -31.92
C GLY A 567 8.21 3.96 -32.98
N VAL A 568 7.16 4.71 -33.30
CA VAL A 568 6.24 4.46 -34.43
C VAL A 568 6.37 5.57 -35.47
N ARG A 569 6.02 5.29 -36.74
CA ARG A 569 6.17 6.29 -37.82
C ARG A 569 5.21 7.46 -37.71
N SER A 570 4.00 7.19 -37.25
CA SER A 570 2.93 8.19 -37.10
C SER A 570 2.29 8.02 -35.73
N PRO A 571 2.81 8.65 -34.66
CA PRO A 571 2.18 8.65 -33.36
C PRO A 571 0.80 9.31 -33.41
N GLY A 572 -0.19 8.75 -32.71
CA GLY A 572 -1.56 9.23 -32.82
C GLY A 572 -2.57 8.40 -32.06
N VAL A 573 -3.85 8.73 -32.23
CA VAL A 573 -4.98 7.94 -31.72
C VAL A 573 -5.63 7.23 -32.90
N TYR A 574 -5.86 5.94 -32.77
CA TYR A 574 -6.38 5.07 -33.82
C TYR A 574 -7.53 4.20 -33.30
N VAL A 575 -8.33 3.64 -34.20
CA VAL A 575 -9.33 2.63 -33.84
C VAL A 575 -8.70 1.25 -34.00
N ALA A 576 -8.60 0.53 -32.89
CA ALA A 576 -8.19 -0.88 -32.87
C ALA A 576 -9.42 -1.78 -32.70
N HIS A 577 -9.34 -2.95 -33.32
CA HIS A 577 -10.31 -4.02 -33.15
C HIS A 577 -9.75 -5.11 -32.22
N SER A 578 -10.64 -5.76 -31.46
CA SER A 578 -10.24 -6.76 -30.45
C SER A 578 -9.54 -8.01 -31.01
N ASP A 579 -9.63 -8.26 -32.31
CA ASP A 579 -9.01 -9.36 -33.03
C ASP A 579 -7.63 -9.03 -33.61
N MET A 580 -7.24 -7.76 -33.64
CA MET A 580 -5.93 -7.31 -34.13
C MET A 580 -4.80 -7.79 -33.22
N SER A 581 -3.68 -8.20 -33.82
CA SER A 581 -2.43 -8.43 -33.08
C SER A 581 -1.76 -7.09 -32.68
N LEU A 582 -0.80 -7.12 -31.76
CA LEU A 582 0.02 -5.94 -31.45
C LEU A 582 0.74 -5.40 -32.69
N GLN A 583 1.19 -6.28 -33.58
CA GLN A 583 1.79 -5.91 -34.85
C GLN A 583 0.80 -5.15 -35.75
N ASP A 584 -0.45 -5.63 -35.87
CA ASP A 584 -1.48 -4.98 -36.68
C ASP A 584 -1.84 -3.60 -36.10
N VAL A 585 -1.97 -3.53 -34.77
CA VAL A 585 -2.24 -2.27 -34.05
C VAL A 585 -1.13 -1.25 -34.31
N VAL A 586 0.14 -1.64 -34.18
CA VAL A 586 1.28 -0.75 -34.50
C VAL A 586 1.33 -0.42 -36.00
N GLY A 587 0.83 -1.30 -36.86
CA GLY A 587 0.64 -1.07 -38.29
C GLY A 587 -0.26 0.13 -38.62
N LEU A 588 -1.26 0.42 -37.76
CA LEU A 588 -2.13 1.61 -37.91
C LEU A 588 -1.33 2.93 -37.87
N ALA A 589 -0.23 2.94 -37.11
CA ALA A 589 0.71 4.07 -36.99
C ALA A 589 1.86 4.01 -38.02
N GLY A 590 1.71 3.24 -39.12
CA GLY A 590 2.74 3.05 -40.13
C GLY A 590 3.87 2.08 -39.73
N GLY A 591 3.70 1.34 -38.63
CA GLY A 591 4.69 0.39 -38.14
C GLY A 591 5.79 1.01 -37.26
N VAL A 592 6.76 0.17 -36.89
CA VAL A 592 7.88 0.55 -36.03
C VAL A 592 8.89 1.42 -36.78
N ALA A 593 9.34 2.50 -36.15
CA ALA A 593 10.36 3.43 -36.63
C ALA A 593 11.72 3.14 -36.00
N GLY A 594 12.32 2.00 -36.34
CA GLY A 594 13.62 1.55 -35.81
C GLY A 594 13.63 0.06 -35.49
N GLN A 595 14.63 -0.39 -34.74
CA GLN A 595 14.70 -1.76 -34.25
C GLN A 595 13.86 -1.90 -32.97
N LEU A 596 12.80 -2.70 -33.03
CA LEU A 596 11.88 -2.93 -31.92
C LEU A 596 12.61 -3.53 -30.70
N VAL A 597 12.39 -2.92 -29.54
CA VAL A 597 12.94 -3.34 -28.25
C VAL A 597 11.87 -3.90 -27.33
N ALA A 598 10.72 -3.25 -27.22
CA ALA A 598 9.62 -3.67 -26.34
C ALA A 598 8.33 -2.91 -26.66
N PHE A 599 7.21 -3.41 -26.13
CA PHE A 599 5.93 -2.72 -26.07
C PHE A 599 5.58 -2.40 -24.62
N ALA A 600 5.46 -1.13 -24.26
CA ALA A 600 4.85 -0.71 -23.00
C ALA A 600 3.35 -0.48 -23.23
N ILE A 601 2.51 -1.30 -22.62
CA ILE A 601 1.08 -1.39 -22.91
C ILE A 601 0.29 -1.04 -21.67
N GLY A 602 -0.80 -0.28 -21.84
CA GLY A 602 -1.77 0.04 -20.80
C GLY A 602 -1.35 1.13 -19.82
N GLY A 603 -0.32 1.90 -20.18
CA GLY A 603 0.12 3.08 -19.45
C GLY A 603 0.74 2.74 -18.08
N PRO A 604 0.65 3.65 -17.10
CA PRO A 604 1.39 3.55 -15.84
C PRO A 604 1.11 2.32 -14.98
N LEU A 605 -0.08 1.72 -15.12
CA LEU A 605 -0.52 0.52 -14.38
C LEU A 605 -0.58 -0.74 -15.27
N GLY A 606 -0.06 -0.60 -16.49
CA GLY A 606 -0.02 -1.62 -17.52
C GLY A 606 1.15 -2.58 -17.33
N GLY A 607 1.92 -2.82 -18.38
CA GLY A 607 3.07 -3.72 -18.34
C GLY A 607 3.93 -3.60 -19.60
N ILE A 608 5.10 -4.25 -19.57
CA ILE A 608 6.06 -4.22 -20.67
C ILE A 608 6.27 -5.61 -21.25
N LEU A 609 6.15 -5.74 -22.57
CA LEU A 609 6.27 -7.00 -23.31
C LEU A 609 7.44 -6.95 -24.29
N PRO A 610 8.11 -8.09 -24.54
CA PRO A 610 9.25 -8.15 -25.45
C PRO A 610 8.76 -8.26 -26.92
N PRO A 611 9.66 -8.12 -27.91
CA PRO A 611 9.28 -8.12 -29.33
C PRO A 611 8.54 -9.38 -29.79
N GLU A 612 8.81 -10.54 -29.16
CA GLU A 612 8.16 -11.82 -29.46
C GLU A 612 6.66 -11.81 -29.18
N ALA A 613 6.19 -10.85 -28.38
CA ALA A 613 4.78 -10.65 -28.10
C ALA A 613 4.01 -9.99 -29.26
N ALA A 614 4.66 -9.60 -30.35
CA ALA A 614 4.02 -8.89 -31.48
C ALA A 614 2.77 -9.60 -32.04
N GLY A 615 2.74 -10.94 -32.01
CA GLY A 615 1.59 -11.74 -32.44
C GLY A 615 0.44 -11.87 -31.43
N LEU A 616 0.59 -11.36 -30.20
CA LEU A 616 -0.49 -11.39 -29.21
C LEU A 616 -1.64 -10.49 -29.65
N ARG A 617 -2.87 -10.97 -29.46
CA ARG A 617 -4.07 -10.17 -29.71
C ARG A 617 -4.14 -9.01 -28.73
N PHE A 618 -4.50 -7.82 -29.22
CA PHE A 618 -4.77 -6.63 -28.43
C PHE A 618 -6.16 -6.70 -27.79
N SER A 619 -6.30 -7.65 -26.86
CA SER A 619 -7.51 -7.87 -26.07
C SER A 619 -7.15 -8.05 -24.60
N ARG A 620 -8.11 -7.76 -23.70
CA ARG A 620 -7.93 -7.90 -22.26
C ARG A 620 -7.55 -9.32 -21.88
N GLU A 621 -8.19 -10.31 -22.49
CA GLU A 621 -8.00 -11.73 -22.22
C GLU A 621 -6.59 -12.18 -22.62
N SER A 622 -6.15 -11.84 -23.84
CA SER A 622 -4.82 -12.18 -24.36
C SER A 622 -3.69 -11.48 -23.58
N LEU A 623 -3.79 -10.16 -23.37
CA LEU A 623 -2.79 -9.42 -22.62
C LEU A 623 -2.76 -9.82 -21.13
N GLY A 624 -3.93 -10.13 -20.56
CA GLY A 624 -4.05 -10.62 -19.19
C GLY A 624 -3.32 -11.95 -18.97
N GLN A 625 -3.35 -12.86 -19.94
CA GLN A 625 -2.56 -14.11 -19.90
C GLN A 625 -1.05 -13.86 -19.94
N ALA A 626 -0.62 -12.81 -20.65
CA ALA A 626 0.76 -12.32 -20.63
C ALA A 626 1.11 -11.55 -19.33
N GLY A 627 0.14 -11.33 -18.43
CA GLY A 627 0.34 -10.63 -17.16
C GLY A 627 0.38 -9.11 -17.30
N VAL A 628 -0.19 -8.57 -18.39
CA VAL A 628 -0.20 -7.14 -18.70
C VAL A 628 -1.65 -6.64 -18.78
N SER A 629 -1.89 -5.45 -18.21
CA SER A 629 -3.18 -4.79 -18.33
C SER A 629 -3.24 -3.96 -19.61
N MET A 630 -4.36 -4.01 -20.33
CA MET A 630 -4.60 -3.18 -21.51
C MET A 630 -4.82 -1.70 -21.15
N GLY A 631 -5.08 -1.39 -19.88
CA GLY A 631 -5.22 -0.01 -19.39
C GLY A 631 -6.23 0.83 -20.17
N ALA A 632 -5.98 2.14 -20.34
CA ALA A 632 -6.85 3.00 -21.15
C ALA A 632 -6.77 2.72 -22.66
N GLY A 633 -5.87 1.84 -23.11
CA GLY A 633 -5.56 1.62 -24.53
C GLY A 633 -4.34 2.41 -24.99
N SER A 634 -3.32 2.58 -24.17
CA SER A 634 -2.04 3.18 -24.57
C SER A 634 -1.03 2.09 -24.96
N VAL A 635 -0.30 2.28 -26.05
CA VAL A 635 0.78 1.40 -26.51
C VAL A 635 1.97 2.27 -26.92
N ARG A 636 3.02 2.27 -26.09
CA ARG A 636 4.29 2.95 -26.34
C ARG A 636 5.28 1.93 -26.88
N VAL A 637 5.75 2.14 -28.11
CA VAL A 637 6.74 1.28 -28.76
C VAL A 637 8.13 1.74 -28.38
N LEU A 638 8.95 0.87 -27.80
CA LEU A 638 10.35 1.15 -27.53
C LEU A 638 11.21 0.64 -28.68
N VAL A 639 12.11 1.47 -29.18
CA VAL A 639 13.09 1.13 -30.22
C VAL A 639 14.51 1.41 -29.73
N GLU A 640 15.54 0.84 -30.36
CA GLU A 640 16.91 1.19 -29.99
C GLU A 640 17.18 2.70 -30.16
N PRO A 641 17.93 3.35 -29.24
CA PRO A 641 18.65 2.78 -28.09
C PRO A 641 17.84 2.74 -26.77
N MET A 642 16.51 2.86 -26.79
CA MET A 642 15.69 2.94 -25.56
C MET A 642 15.85 1.70 -24.66
N CYS A 643 15.98 1.94 -23.36
CA CYS A 643 16.10 0.88 -22.36
C CYS A 643 14.75 0.54 -21.71
N PRO A 644 14.30 -0.74 -21.74
CA PRO A 644 13.10 -1.19 -21.02
C PRO A 644 13.13 -0.90 -19.52
N PHE A 645 14.30 -1.03 -18.87
CA PHE A 645 14.43 -0.75 -17.44
C PHE A 645 14.26 0.74 -17.13
N ALA A 646 14.82 1.62 -17.97
CA ALA A 646 14.67 3.06 -17.82
C ALA A 646 13.19 3.49 -17.96
N GLU A 647 12.46 2.89 -18.90
CA GLU A 647 11.01 3.10 -19.04
C GLU A 647 10.26 2.68 -17.77
N VAL A 648 10.57 1.50 -17.23
CA VAL A 648 9.96 1.00 -15.98
C VAL A 648 10.28 1.92 -14.79
N ALA A 649 11.52 2.40 -14.67
CA ALA A 649 11.91 3.33 -13.62
C ALA A 649 11.19 4.69 -13.75
N ALA A 650 11.06 5.21 -14.97
CA ALA A 650 10.32 6.45 -15.24
C ALA A 650 8.83 6.32 -14.91
N VAL A 651 8.20 5.20 -15.28
CA VAL A 651 6.80 4.93 -14.92
C VAL A 651 6.63 4.76 -13.41
N ALA A 652 7.55 4.07 -12.73
CA ALA A 652 7.51 3.94 -11.28
C ALA A 652 7.61 5.31 -10.57
N ASP A 653 8.49 6.21 -11.04
CA ASP A 653 8.57 7.59 -10.57
C ASP A 653 7.26 8.35 -10.75
N PHE A 654 6.66 8.26 -11.95
CA PHE A 654 5.35 8.84 -12.21
C PHE A 654 4.31 8.32 -11.21
N VAL A 655 4.16 7.00 -11.07
CA VAL A 655 3.18 6.40 -10.15
C VAL A 655 3.43 6.81 -8.70
N GLY A 656 4.70 6.87 -8.27
CA GLY A 656 5.09 7.33 -6.94
C GLY A 656 4.61 8.75 -6.64
N ARG A 657 4.77 9.66 -7.60
CA ARG A 657 4.31 11.06 -7.50
C ARG A 657 2.79 11.22 -7.58
N GLN A 658 2.10 10.30 -8.25
CA GLN A 658 0.65 10.32 -8.43
C GLN A 658 -0.14 9.69 -7.26
N SER A 659 0.53 9.23 -6.20
CA SER A 659 -0.12 8.69 -5.02
C SER A 659 -0.92 9.75 -4.25
N CYS A 660 -2.20 9.49 -3.95
CA CYS A 660 -3.02 10.38 -3.12
C CYS A 660 -2.62 10.39 -1.62
N GLY A 661 -1.72 9.49 -1.22
CA GLY A 661 -1.23 9.38 0.17
C GLY A 661 -2.21 8.77 1.19
N LYS A 662 -3.36 8.23 0.76
CA LYS A 662 -4.38 7.67 1.67
C LYS A 662 -3.92 6.39 2.38
N CYS A 663 -3.53 5.36 1.63
CA CYS A 663 -3.15 4.06 2.20
C CYS A 663 -1.64 3.97 2.40
N ALA A 664 -1.21 3.48 3.57
CA ALA A 664 0.21 3.40 3.92
C ALA A 664 1.06 2.63 2.89
N PRO A 665 0.61 1.47 2.34
CA PRO A 665 1.37 0.72 1.34
C PRO A 665 1.68 1.55 0.10
N CYS A 666 0.69 2.25 -0.46
CA CYS A 666 0.90 3.09 -1.63
C CYS A 666 1.63 4.41 -1.29
N ARG A 667 1.35 5.02 -0.13
CA ARG A 667 1.97 6.28 0.30
C ARG A 667 3.48 6.14 0.49
N LEU A 668 3.92 5.02 1.08
CA LEU A 668 5.31 4.78 1.41
C LEU A 668 6.00 3.90 0.36
N GLY A 669 5.31 2.84 -0.10
CA GLY A 669 5.88 1.84 -0.97
C GLY A 669 6.07 2.28 -2.41
N ALA A 670 5.15 3.08 -2.99
CA ALA A 670 5.28 3.50 -4.38
C ALA A 670 6.47 4.46 -4.58
N PRO A 671 6.65 5.52 -3.75
CA PRO A 671 7.85 6.34 -3.82
C PRO A 671 9.13 5.57 -3.50
N ALA A 672 9.10 4.63 -2.54
CA ALA A 672 10.25 3.79 -2.22
C ALA A 672 10.65 2.88 -3.40
N LEU A 673 9.68 2.28 -4.08
CA LEU A 673 9.92 1.47 -5.28
C LEU A 673 10.52 2.31 -6.41
N ALA A 674 9.97 3.51 -6.65
CA ALA A 674 10.51 4.44 -7.63
C ALA A 674 11.97 4.83 -7.33
N GLN A 675 12.25 5.19 -6.08
CA GLN A 675 13.59 5.56 -5.64
C GLN A 675 14.57 4.39 -5.78
N ALA A 676 14.17 3.18 -5.39
CA ALA A 676 15.00 1.99 -5.52
C ALA A 676 15.33 1.70 -6.99
N LEU A 677 14.35 1.77 -7.89
CA LEU A 677 14.57 1.58 -9.33
C LEU A 677 15.48 2.66 -9.93
N LYS A 678 15.33 3.92 -9.51
CA LYS A 678 16.22 5.02 -9.93
C LYS A 678 17.67 4.79 -9.48
N LEU A 679 17.88 4.29 -8.26
CA LEU A 679 19.20 3.94 -7.76
C LEU A 679 19.81 2.78 -8.56
N VAL A 680 19.03 1.73 -8.84
CA VAL A 680 19.48 0.61 -9.67
C VAL A 680 19.82 1.07 -11.10
N GLN A 681 19.03 1.99 -11.67
CA GLN A 681 19.32 2.57 -12.99
C GLN A 681 20.65 3.34 -12.97
N GLY A 682 20.93 4.09 -11.90
CA GLY A 682 22.22 4.75 -11.66
C GLY A 682 23.35 3.79 -11.29
N GLY A 683 23.06 2.49 -11.22
CA GLY A 683 24.04 1.44 -10.98
C GLY A 683 24.49 1.30 -9.54
N GLU A 684 23.61 1.62 -8.60
CA GLU A 684 23.82 1.36 -7.19
C GLU A 684 23.60 -0.13 -6.89
N SER A 685 24.67 -0.84 -6.52
CA SER A 685 24.63 -2.29 -6.29
C SER A 685 24.15 -2.68 -4.89
N SER A 686 23.90 -1.71 -4.00
CA SER A 686 23.42 -1.96 -2.63
C SER A 686 21.92 -2.26 -2.51
N ILE A 687 21.14 -2.07 -3.58
CA ILE A 687 19.72 -2.40 -3.60
C ILE A 687 19.53 -3.89 -3.87
N GLU A 688 18.89 -4.59 -2.92
CA GLU A 688 18.58 -6.01 -3.07
C GLU A 688 17.36 -6.23 -3.97
N VAL A 689 17.42 -7.27 -4.81
CA VAL A 689 16.32 -7.68 -5.68
C VAL A 689 15.10 -8.10 -4.84
N GLU A 690 15.36 -8.72 -3.70
CA GLU A 690 14.38 -9.13 -2.71
C GLU A 690 13.57 -7.96 -2.19
N LEU A 691 14.20 -6.80 -1.94
CA LEU A 691 13.51 -5.59 -1.50
C LEU A 691 12.51 -5.10 -2.55
N LEU A 692 12.88 -5.11 -3.82
CA LEU A 692 11.99 -4.72 -4.92
C LEU A 692 10.78 -5.66 -5.02
N SER A 693 11.00 -6.96 -4.81
CA SER A 693 9.93 -7.97 -4.77
C SER A 693 9.00 -7.78 -3.57
N GLU A 694 9.55 -7.55 -2.38
CA GLU A 694 8.77 -7.31 -1.16
C GLU A 694 7.92 -6.03 -1.26
N LEU A 695 8.50 -4.93 -1.78
CA LEU A 695 7.78 -3.68 -2.01
C LEU A 695 6.64 -3.88 -3.02
N SER A 696 6.93 -4.59 -4.12
CA SER A 696 5.95 -4.89 -5.16
C SER A 696 4.78 -5.69 -4.61
N GLU A 697 5.05 -6.72 -3.80
CA GLU A 697 4.01 -7.56 -3.23
C GLU A 697 3.21 -6.83 -2.15
N ALA A 698 3.87 -5.99 -1.33
CA ALA A 698 3.19 -5.14 -0.37
C ALA A 698 2.19 -4.20 -1.05
N LEU A 699 2.62 -3.51 -2.12
CA LEU A 699 1.77 -2.62 -2.91
C LEU A 699 0.55 -3.36 -3.48
N ARG A 700 0.78 -4.52 -4.10
CA ARG A 700 -0.24 -5.35 -4.75
C ARG A 700 -1.27 -5.93 -3.78
N LEU A 701 -0.85 -6.32 -2.58
CA LEU A 701 -1.74 -6.98 -1.62
C LEU A 701 -2.50 -6.03 -0.69
N SER A 702 -2.01 -4.80 -0.51
CA SER A 702 -2.50 -3.95 0.59
C SER A 702 -2.85 -2.51 0.21
N SER A 703 -2.71 -2.12 -1.06
CA SER A 703 -3.18 -0.81 -1.52
C SER A 703 -4.71 -0.77 -1.66
N SER A 704 -5.30 0.40 -1.40
CA SER A 704 -6.77 0.55 -1.41
C SER A 704 -7.39 0.77 -2.78
N CYS A 705 -6.62 1.16 -3.80
CA CYS A 705 -7.12 1.47 -5.14
C CYS A 705 -6.21 0.93 -6.23
N GLY A 706 -6.69 0.98 -7.48
CA GLY A 706 -5.99 0.48 -8.66
C GLY A 706 -4.57 1.03 -8.85
N LEU A 707 -4.31 2.28 -8.46
CA LEU A 707 -2.98 2.89 -8.56
C LEU A 707 -1.94 2.10 -7.77
N GLY A 708 -2.16 1.90 -6.47
CA GLY A 708 -1.21 1.18 -5.64
C GLY A 708 -1.19 -0.32 -5.96
N LEU A 709 -2.33 -0.91 -6.33
CA LEU A 709 -2.41 -2.33 -6.70
C LEU A 709 -1.64 -2.63 -8.00
N GLY A 710 -1.68 -1.71 -8.96
CA GLY A 710 -1.05 -1.84 -10.28
C GLY A 710 0.35 -1.23 -10.40
N ALA A 711 0.78 -0.43 -9.41
CA ALA A 711 2.11 0.17 -9.35
C ALA A 711 3.28 -0.78 -9.68
N PRO A 712 3.29 -2.06 -9.21
CA PRO A 712 4.41 -2.95 -9.49
C PRO A 712 4.32 -3.66 -10.86
N ASN A 713 3.25 -3.47 -11.64
CA ASN A 713 3.02 -4.31 -12.82
C ASN A 713 4.12 -4.17 -13.88
N MET A 714 4.57 -2.95 -14.17
CA MET A 714 5.67 -2.69 -15.11
C MET A 714 6.96 -3.43 -14.71
N LEU A 715 7.33 -3.36 -13.43
CA LEU A 715 8.50 -4.06 -12.92
C LEU A 715 8.32 -5.58 -12.98
N ARG A 716 7.15 -6.10 -12.61
CA ARG A 716 6.87 -7.54 -12.65
C ARG A 716 6.95 -8.11 -14.06
N SER A 717 6.39 -7.41 -15.05
CA SER A 717 6.50 -7.79 -16.45
C SER A 717 7.94 -7.72 -16.94
N LEU A 718 8.69 -6.68 -16.54
CA LEU A 718 10.12 -6.57 -16.87
C LEU A 718 10.92 -7.77 -16.34
N VAL A 719 10.78 -8.10 -15.06
CA VAL A 719 11.48 -9.24 -14.44
C VAL A 719 11.08 -10.57 -15.09
N ARG A 720 9.82 -10.72 -15.51
CA ARG A 720 9.33 -11.91 -16.19
C ARG A 720 10.00 -12.11 -17.56
N HIS A 721 10.15 -11.04 -18.34
CA HIS A 721 10.60 -11.11 -19.72
C HIS A 721 12.11 -10.85 -19.91
N TRP A 722 12.73 -10.13 -18.97
CA TRP A 722 14.16 -9.85 -18.92
C TRP A 722 14.69 -10.07 -17.50
N PRO A 723 14.82 -11.32 -17.03
CA PRO A 723 15.29 -11.62 -15.68
C PRO A 723 16.68 -11.01 -15.40
N ASP A 724 17.55 -10.98 -16.40
CA ASP A 724 18.92 -10.44 -16.29
C ASP A 724 18.99 -8.90 -16.39
N ALA A 725 17.89 -8.22 -16.74
CA ALA A 725 17.89 -6.77 -16.89
C ALA A 725 18.23 -6.08 -15.57
N LEU A 726 17.71 -6.59 -14.45
CA LEU A 726 17.98 -6.04 -13.13
C LEU A 726 19.44 -6.20 -12.74
N GLU A 727 20.01 -7.40 -12.94
CA GLU A 727 21.42 -7.68 -12.66
C GLU A 727 22.37 -6.84 -13.52
N THR A 728 22.02 -6.64 -14.80
CA THR A 728 22.79 -5.81 -15.73
C THR A 728 22.89 -4.35 -15.26
N HIS A 729 21.79 -3.79 -14.74
CA HIS A 729 21.76 -2.43 -14.22
C HIS A 729 22.49 -2.31 -12.88
N LEU A 730 22.30 -3.28 -11.97
CA LEU A 730 23.05 -3.36 -10.72
C LEU A 730 24.59 -3.37 -10.93
N ARG A 731 25.06 -3.92 -12.05
CA ARG A 731 26.48 -3.99 -12.41
C ARG A 731 26.99 -2.81 -13.24
N ARG A 732 26.17 -1.78 -13.52
CA ARG A 732 26.49 -0.65 -14.44
C ARG A 732 26.88 -1.08 -15.85
N ARG A 733 26.29 -2.16 -16.35
CA ARG A 733 26.63 -2.74 -17.67
C ARG A 733 25.62 -2.46 -18.77
N CYS A 734 24.57 -1.68 -18.50
CA CYS A 734 23.58 -1.37 -19.52
C CYS A 734 24.12 -0.36 -20.53
N SER A 735 24.36 -0.80 -21.77
CA SER A 735 24.81 0.05 -22.88
C SER A 735 23.75 1.05 -23.37
N ARG A 736 22.49 0.90 -22.94
CA ARG A 736 21.34 1.71 -23.36
C ARG A 736 20.96 2.82 -22.37
N CYS A 737 21.50 2.78 -21.15
CA CYS A 737 21.27 3.78 -20.11
C CYS A 737 22.43 4.79 -20.00
N GLY A 738 23.36 4.76 -20.96
CA GLY A 738 24.57 5.60 -21.01
C GLY A 738 24.28 7.05 -21.39
#